data_AF-A0A3Q7TYQ3-F1
#
_entry.id   AF-A0A3Q7TYQ3-F1
#
_cell.length_a   1.000
_cell.length_b   1.000
_cell.length_c   1.000
_cell.angle_alpha   90.00
_cell.angle_beta   90.00
_cell.angle_gamma   90.00
#
_symmetry.space_group_name_H-M   'P 1'
#
loop_
_entity.id
_entity.type
_entity.pdbx_description
1 polymer ?
#
loop_
_entity_poly.entity_id
_entity_poly.type
_entity_poly.pdbx_seq_one_letter_code
_entity_poly.pdbx_strand_id
1 'polypeptide(L)'
;MQGQLFSWWSYWWPETEEVGCWFAVLIVRLSVSEIPESPDICLLLDHESSALPRSLKAFLGDSWTNRVLPFPVLVTWNLALNYASSSCLASARRRRCTRRPGGARHGIKKTRGGRWACASSPGSRGRRQVSRRRARPESAGVGSPRGPRSRGDRAAAAGAARARSALPAALSPPRGPRGRTCPCRGASQDAGLGVPGSWLAHSTPSRPLGDLHPEYYWPINTAVLTSSVLKKSLSRFDWRLQHTKPALKHEPRLGFNFEFTEQQKEFQATARKFAREEIIPVAAEYDKTGEYPVPLIKRAWELGLMNTHIPESCGGLGLGTFDACLITEELAYGCTGVQTAIEANSLGQMPLIIAGNDQQQKKYLGRLTEEPLMCAYCVTEPGAGSDVAGIKTKAEKKGDEYIINGQKMWITNGGKANWYFLLARSDPDPKAPAGKAFTGFIVEADTPGVQIGRKELNMGQRCSDTRGIVFEDVKVPKENVLIGEGAGFKIAMGAFDKTRPPVAAGAVGLGQRALDEATKYALERKTFGKLLVEHQGISFLLAEMAMKIELARMSYQRAAWEVDAGRRNTYFASIAKAYAADIANQIATDAVQVFGGNGFNTEYPVEKLMRDAKIYQIYEGTAQIQRLIIAREHIGRYKK
;
A
#
# COMPACT_ATOMS: atom_id res chain seq x y z
N MET A 1 62.00 9.55 42.18
CA MET A 1 61.13 8.35 42.26
C MET A 1 60.51 8.21 40.87
N GLN A 2 60.77 7.18 40.06
CA GLN A 2 60.60 5.73 40.30
C GLN A 2 59.14 5.38 40.67
N GLY A 3 58.45 4.47 39.97
CA GLY A 3 58.92 3.64 38.86
C GLY A 3 57.80 3.00 38.01
N GLN A 4 58.21 2.07 37.15
CA GLN A 4 57.37 1.38 36.15
C GLN A 4 56.33 0.43 36.79
N LEU A 5 55.30 0.06 36.03
CA LEU A 5 55.12 -1.35 35.63
C LEU A 5 54.16 -1.52 34.44
N PHE A 6 54.34 -2.60 33.70
CA PHE A 6 53.49 -3.03 32.58
C PHE A 6 52.35 -3.93 33.07
N SER A 7 51.26 -4.00 32.30
CA SER A 7 50.60 -5.28 32.03
C SER A 7 50.13 -5.35 30.57
N TRP A 8 50.51 -6.43 29.89
CA TRP A 8 50.02 -6.77 28.54
C TRP A 8 49.04 -7.93 28.66
N TRP A 9 48.08 -7.99 27.75
CA TRP A 9 47.49 -9.25 27.28
C TRP A 9 47.59 -9.28 25.76
N SER A 10 47.99 -10.42 25.21
CA SER A 10 48.11 -10.64 23.77
C SER A 10 47.91 -12.11 23.48
N TYR A 11 47.25 -12.41 22.37
CA TYR A 11 47.28 -13.74 21.76
C TYR A 11 47.75 -13.62 20.31
N TRP A 12 48.73 -14.47 20.01
CA TRP A 12 49.31 -14.81 18.70
C TRP A 12 48.27 -15.42 17.75
N TRP A 13 48.43 -15.60 16.43
CA TRP A 13 49.33 -15.21 15.30
C TRP A 13 48.65 -15.88 14.03
N PRO A 14 48.97 -15.68 12.72
CA PRO A 14 50.30 -15.39 12.16
C PRO A 14 50.43 -14.39 11.01
N GLU A 15 51.69 -14.19 10.59
CA GLU A 15 52.13 -13.35 9.48
C GLU A 15 51.54 -13.69 8.10
N THR A 16 51.49 -12.68 7.25
CA THR A 16 52.33 -12.67 6.03
C THR A 16 52.99 -11.30 5.88
N GLU A 17 54.31 -11.26 5.70
CA GLU A 17 55.03 -10.05 5.28
C GLU A 17 54.75 -9.72 3.81
N GLU A 18 54.78 -8.43 3.43
CA GLU A 18 55.77 -7.88 2.48
C GLU A 18 55.46 -6.43 2.03
N VAL A 19 56.52 -5.72 1.59
CA VAL A 19 56.59 -4.40 0.92
C VAL A 19 55.75 -3.23 1.50
N GLY A 20 56.43 -2.31 2.19
CA GLY A 20 55.89 -0.97 2.48
C GLY A 20 56.15 0.04 1.36
N CYS A 21 55.17 0.89 1.04
CA CYS A 21 55.33 2.10 0.23
C CYS A 21 54.94 3.35 1.03
N TRP A 22 55.89 4.24 1.26
CA TRP A 22 55.65 5.54 1.88
C TRP A 22 54.99 6.51 0.90
N PHE A 23 53.82 7.04 1.24
CA PHE A 23 53.24 8.22 0.58
C PHE A 23 53.15 9.39 1.56
N ALA A 24 54.10 10.32 1.45
CA ALA A 24 54.04 11.59 2.16
C ALA A 24 53.04 12.53 1.45
N VAL A 25 51.97 12.92 2.15
CA VAL A 25 51.00 13.90 1.63
C VAL A 25 51.49 15.31 1.96
N LEU A 26 52.03 16.02 0.97
CA LEU A 26 52.47 17.39 1.11
C LEU A 26 51.26 18.35 1.11
N ILE A 27 50.80 18.76 2.29
CA ILE A 27 49.73 19.76 2.43
C ILE A 27 50.30 21.16 2.17
N VAL A 28 50.12 21.68 0.95
CA VAL A 28 50.41 23.07 0.63
C VAL A 28 49.30 23.96 1.18
N ARG A 29 49.61 24.69 2.25
CA ARG A 29 48.70 25.60 2.95
C ARG A 29 48.75 26.99 2.30
N LEU A 30 47.92 27.25 1.30
CA LEU A 30 47.74 28.59 0.77
C LEU A 30 46.93 29.45 1.75
N SER A 31 47.52 30.56 2.18
CA SER A 31 46.87 31.56 3.04
C SER A 31 46.18 32.60 2.16
N VAL A 32 44.94 32.95 2.49
CA VAL A 32 44.19 34.04 1.84
C VAL A 32 44.09 35.20 2.83
N SER A 33 44.51 36.39 2.41
CA SER A 33 44.57 37.59 3.26
C SER A 33 44.00 38.82 2.55
N GLU A 34 42.73 39.10 2.86
CA GLU A 34 42.10 40.43 2.92
C GLU A 34 41.94 41.28 1.63
N ILE A 35 41.28 42.44 1.84
CA ILE A 35 41.03 43.61 0.96
C ILE A 35 40.06 43.39 -0.25
N PRO A 36 39.32 44.43 -0.71
CA PRO A 36 37.89 44.49 -0.37
C PRO A 36 36.92 44.89 -1.52
N GLU A 37 35.63 45.02 -1.17
CA GLU A 37 34.57 45.93 -1.68
C GLU A 37 34.32 46.19 -3.20
N SER A 38 33.04 46.43 -3.50
CA SER A 38 32.41 46.63 -4.82
C SER A 38 32.46 48.10 -5.32
N PRO A 39 31.95 48.49 -6.51
CA PRO A 39 31.12 47.75 -7.48
C PRO A 39 31.49 47.93 -8.98
N ASP A 40 30.61 47.41 -9.85
CA ASP A 40 30.35 47.77 -11.26
C ASP A 40 31.48 47.78 -12.30
N ILE A 41 31.30 46.95 -13.34
CA ILE A 41 31.47 47.33 -14.77
C ILE A 41 30.67 46.37 -15.64
N CYS A 42 29.81 46.91 -16.51
CA CYS A 42 29.25 46.19 -17.66
C CYS A 42 30.10 46.52 -18.88
N LEU A 43 30.57 45.51 -19.62
CA LEU A 43 31.11 45.70 -20.97
C LEU A 43 30.59 44.64 -21.95
N LEU A 44 30.16 45.14 -23.11
CA LEU A 44 29.84 44.41 -24.33
C LEU A 44 31.12 44.19 -25.16
N LEU A 45 30.93 43.76 -26.42
CA LEU A 45 31.90 43.78 -27.54
C LEU A 45 32.91 42.61 -27.56
N ASP A 46 33.33 42.10 -28.72
CA ASP A 46 32.59 41.95 -30.00
C ASP A 46 33.25 40.83 -30.84
N HIS A 47 32.82 40.68 -32.09
CA HIS A 47 33.37 39.76 -33.09
C HIS A 47 34.73 40.23 -33.68
N GLU A 48 35.32 39.37 -34.55
CA GLU A 48 36.53 39.62 -35.38
C GLU A 48 37.92 39.53 -34.69
N SER A 49 39.00 39.06 -35.34
CA SER A 49 39.13 38.36 -36.63
C SER A 49 40.42 37.52 -36.79
N SER A 50 40.33 36.50 -37.65
CA SER A 50 41.38 35.96 -38.54
C SER A 50 42.57 35.12 -37.99
N ALA A 51 42.94 34.12 -38.81
CA ALA A 51 44.26 33.47 -39.01
C ALA A 51 44.23 31.92 -38.94
N LEU A 52 43.97 31.25 -40.08
CA LEU A 52 44.12 29.79 -40.23
C LEU A 52 44.75 29.44 -41.61
N PRO A 53 45.87 28.69 -41.67
CA PRO A 53 46.50 28.29 -42.94
C PRO A 53 45.69 27.30 -43.79
N ARG A 54 46.00 27.25 -45.09
CA ARG A 54 45.24 26.48 -46.10
C ARG A 54 45.82 25.06 -46.30
N SER A 55 45.14 24.02 -45.79
CA SER A 55 45.44 22.62 -46.18
C SER A 55 44.23 21.65 -46.14
N LEU A 56 42.98 22.13 -46.07
CA LEU A 56 41.79 21.27 -46.02
C LEU A 56 40.66 21.65 -47.01
N LYS A 57 40.99 22.17 -48.20
CA LYS A 57 40.03 22.40 -49.30
C LYS A 57 40.06 21.28 -50.35
N ALA A 58 39.67 20.06 -49.97
CA ALA A 58 39.60 18.92 -50.91
C ALA A 58 38.72 17.73 -50.45
N PHE A 59 37.48 17.94 -49.96
CA PHE A 59 36.52 16.81 -49.85
C PHE A 59 35.01 17.15 -49.85
N LEU A 60 34.61 18.43 -49.81
CA LEU A 60 33.19 18.82 -49.83
C LEU A 60 32.93 19.76 -51.01
N GLY A 61 32.16 19.26 -51.98
CA GLY A 61 31.50 20.07 -53.02
C GLY A 61 30.10 20.49 -52.58
N ASP A 62 29.51 21.45 -53.29
CA ASP A 62 28.34 22.19 -52.83
C ASP A 62 27.02 21.41 -52.85
N SER A 63 26.26 21.51 -51.77
CA SER A 63 24.84 21.95 -51.81
C SER A 63 24.26 22.11 -50.39
N TRP A 64 23.48 23.18 -50.19
CA TRP A 64 22.79 23.49 -48.94
C TRP A 64 21.38 22.89 -48.91
N THR A 65 20.87 22.52 -47.72
CA THR A 65 19.78 23.27 -47.04
C THR A 65 19.29 22.63 -45.73
N ASN A 66 18.88 23.48 -44.79
CA ASN A 66 17.81 23.27 -43.79
C ASN A 66 17.86 22.04 -42.85
N ARG A 67 18.50 22.19 -41.67
CA ARG A 67 17.80 22.57 -40.41
C ARG A 67 18.78 22.68 -39.23
N VAL A 68 18.51 23.60 -38.30
CA VAL A 68 19.33 23.85 -37.10
C VAL A 68 18.78 23.09 -35.90
N LEU A 69 19.66 22.35 -35.22
CA LEU A 69 19.53 21.88 -33.83
C LEU A 69 20.92 21.91 -33.19
N PRO A 70 21.07 22.47 -31.99
CA PRO A 70 22.24 22.20 -31.16
C PRO A 70 21.88 21.79 -29.73
N PHE A 71 22.04 20.49 -29.45
CA PHE A 71 22.69 20.09 -28.19
C PHE A 71 24.20 20.02 -28.49
N PRO A 72 25.08 20.68 -27.72
CA PRO A 72 26.52 20.53 -27.90
C PRO A 72 27.03 19.26 -27.21
N VAL A 73 27.83 18.47 -27.93
CA VAL A 73 28.67 17.40 -27.38
C VAL A 73 30.03 17.42 -28.08
N LEU A 74 31.10 17.75 -27.35
CA LEU A 74 32.48 17.32 -27.60
C LEU A 74 33.18 17.22 -26.22
N VAL A 75 33.69 16.06 -25.77
CA VAL A 75 34.88 15.31 -26.26
C VAL A 75 36.17 15.97 -25.72
N THR A 76 36.51 15.74 -24.44
CA THR A 76 37.41 14.67 -23.90
C THR A 76 38.90 14.88 -24.14
N TRP A 77 39.76 14.51 -23.17
CA TRP A 77 40.94 13.65 -23.40
C TRP A 77 41.52 13.12 -22.07
N ASN A 78 41.67 11.78 -21.96
CA ASN A 78 42.66 10.99 -21.17
C ASN A 78 42.99 11.32 -19.68
N LEU A 79 43.37 10.35 -18.83
CA LEU A 79 43.62 8.91 -19.00
C LEU A 79 43.27 8.16 -17.68
N ALA A 80 43.18 6.82 -17.72
CA ALA A 80 42.74 5.99 -16.61
C ALA A 80 43.89 5.45 -15.73
N LEU A 81 43.61 5.23 -14.45
CA LEU A 81 44.28 4.26 -13.57
C LEU A 81 43.34 3.83 -12.43
N ASN A 82 43.66 2.71 -11.78
CA ASN A 82 42.98 2.14 -10.60
C ASN A 82 41.49 1.76 -10.72
N TYR A 83 41.21 0.56 -11.25
CA TYR A 83 40.37 -0.44 -10.56
C TYR A 83 40.62 -1.83 -11.19
N ALA A 84 41.54 -2.62 -10.62
CA ALA A 84 41.99 -3.88 -11.21
C ALA A 84 42.43 -4.94 -10.17
N SER A 85 41.55 -5.23 -9.21
CA SER A 85 41.58 -6.45 -8.39
C SER A 85 40.11 -6.90 -8.19
N SER A 86 39.71 -8.15 -8.45
CA SER A 86 40.48 -9.38 -8.65
C SER A 86 39.83 -10.30 -9.69
N SER A 87 40.62 -10.89 -10.62
CA SER A 87 40.33 -12.19 -11.27
C SER A 87 41.40 -12.57 -12.31
N CYS A 88 42.30 -13.49 -11.99
CA CYS A 88 43.12 -14.16 -12.99
C CYS A 88 43.64 -15.52 -12.48
N LEU A 89 43.18 -16.63 -13.09
CA LEU A 89 43.90 -17.92 -13.11
C LEU A 89 43.20 -18.93 -14.05
N ALA A 90 43.51 -18.88 -15.36
CA ALA A 90 43.31 -19.97 -16.33
C ALA A 90 43.86 -19.61 -17.73
N SER A 91 45.19 -19.60 -17.91
CA SER A 91 45.79 -19.39 -19.24
C SER A 91 45.80 -20.67 -20.08
N ALA A 92 45.38 -20.59 -21.35
CA ALA A 92 45.26 -21.73 -22.24
C ALA A 92 46.60 -22.29 -22.76
N ARG A 93 46.62 -23.57 -23.16
CA ARG A 93 47.60 -24.10 -24.14
C ARG A 93 46.97 -24.27 -25.52
N ARG A 94 47.75 -23.89 -26.55
CA ARG A 94 47.34 -23.77 -27.96
C ARG A 94 47.38 -25.11 -28.69
N ARG A 95 46.62 -25.22 -29.79
CA ARG A 95 47.16 -25.52 -31.15
C ARG A 95 46.18 -25.14 -32.26
N ARG A 96 46.67 -25.11 -33.51
CA ARG A 96 46.01 -24.54 -34.71
C ARG A 96 45.39 -25.63 -35.59
N CYS A 97 44.37 -25.27 -36.39
CA CYS A 97 44.36 -25.34 -37.88
C CYS A 97 42.91 -25.12 -38.39
N THR A 98 42.54 -24.00 -39.01
CA THR A 98 42.73 -23.61 -40.43
C THR A 98 42.13 -24.57 -41.48
N ARG A 99 40.86 -24.33 -41.89
CA ARG A 99 40.55 -23.69 -43.19
C ARG A 99 39.04 -23.43 -43.40
N ARG A 100 38.76 -22.48 -44.31
CA ARG A 100 37.49 -22.05 -44.93
C ARG A 100 37.57 -22.41 -46.44
N PRO A 101 36.55 -22.15 -47.30
CA PRO A 101 35.09 -22.06 -47.09
C PRO A 101 34.26 -22.80 -48.19
N GLY A 102 32.92 -22.66 -48.15
CA GLY A 102 32.04 -22.77 -49.33
C GLY A 102 30.97 -23.89 -49.27
N GLY A 103 29.76 -23.72 -49.81
CA GLY A 103 29.12 -22.50 -50.31
C GLY A 103 28.00 -22.76 -51.33
N ALA A 104 26.89 -21.99 -51.25
CA ALA A 104 25.76 -21.96 -52.22
C ALA A 104 24.90 -23.26 -52.32
N ARG A 105 23.64 -23.27 -52.82
CA ARG A 105 22.58 -22.23 -53.01
C ARG A 105 21.21 -22.94 -53.25
N HIS A 106 20.12 -22.31 -52.81
CA HIS A 106 18.71 -22.57 -53.23
C HIS A 106 18.14 -23.98 -52.90
N GLY A 107 16.82 -24.25 -52.90
CA GLY A 107 15.64 -23.36 -52.92
C GLY A 107 14.33 -24.09 -53.33
N ILE A 108 13.17 -23.47 -53.04
CA ILE A 108 11.82 -23.70 -53.63
C ILE A 108 10.91 -24.84 -53.08
N LYS A 109 9.93 -24.41 -52.26
CA LYS A 109 8.46 -24.67 -52.25
C LYS A 109 7.82 -26.10 -52.36
N LYS A 110 7.00 -26.40 -51.34
CA LYS A 110 5.56 -26.82 -51.35
C LYS A 110 5.06 -28.03 -52.20
N THR A 111 4.60 -29.06 -51.49
CA THR A 111 3.25 -29.70 -51.51
C THR A 111 3.03 -30.30 -50.09
N ARG A 112 1.86 -30.40 -49.42
CA ARG A 112 0.40 -30.28 -49.68
C ARG A 112 -0.27 -31.49 -50.35
N GLY A 113 -0.95 -32.32 -49.54
CA GLY A 113 -1.94 -33.33 -49.97
C GLY A 113 -1.81 -34.69 -49.25
N GLY A 114 -2.92 -35.28 -48.79
CA GLY A 114 -2.94 -36.65 -48.27
C GLY A 114 -3.71 -36.88 -46.96
N ARG A 115 -5.05 -37.03 -47.03
CA ARG A 115 -5.83 -37.80 -46.03
C ARG A 115 -6.03 -39.21 -46.58
N TRP A 116 -6.10 -40.22 -45.71
CA TRP A 116 -7.02 -41.39 -45.78
C TRP A 116 -7.11 -42.02 -44.38
N ALA A 117 -8.07 -42.92 -44.12
CA ALA A 117 -8.45 -43.35 -42.76
C ALA A 117 -8.96 -44.81 -42.69
N CYS A 118 -8.92 -45.39 -41.47
CA CYS A 118 -9.49 -46.70 -41.06
C CYS A 118 -8.82 -47.95 -41.71
N ALA A 119 -8.85 -49.19 -41.18
CA ALA A 119 -9.61 -49.79 -40.06
C ALA A 119 -8.90 -51.04 -39.42
N SER A 120 -9.40 -51.51 -38.28
CA SER A 120 -9.49 -52.91 -37.76
C SER A 120 -8.37 -53.99 -37.95
N SER A 121 -7.80 -54.46 -36.82
CA SER A 121 -7.93 -55.81 -36.18
C SER A 121 -8.33 -57.09 -36.98
N PRO A 122 -8.14 -58.35 -36.46
CA PRO A 122 -7.06 -58.92 -35.59
C PRO A 122 -6.68 -60.43 -35.83
N GLY A 123 -5.58 -60.92 -35.21
CA GLY A 123 -5.60 -62.16 -34.38
C GLY A 123 -5.08 -63.54 -34.90
N SER A 124 -4.30 -64.23 -34.07
CA SER A 124 -4.13 -65.72 -33.91
C SER A 124 -2.87 -66.02 -33.07
N ARG A 125 -2.56 -67.24 -32.57
CA ARG A 125 -3.20 -68.24 -31.68
C ARG A 125 -2.21 -69.45 -31.62
N GLY A 126 -1.64 -69.84 -30.47
CA GLY A 126 -0.64 -70.94 -30.41
C GLY A 126 -0.37 -71.62 -29.04
N ARG A 127 -0.84 -72.87 -28.92
CA ARG A 127 -0.61 -74.00 -27.94
C ARG A 127 0.58 -73.91 -26.94
N ARG A 128 0.38 -74.15 -25.62
CA ARG A 128 0.52 -75.42 -24.78
C ARG A 128 1.97 -75.86 -24.42
N GLN A 129 2.33 -76.55 -23.32
CA GLN A 129 1.79 -76.83 -21.95
C GLN A 129 2.79 -77.73 -21.12
N VAL A 130 2.67 -77.82 -19.77
CA VAL A 130 3.17 -78.90 -18.83
C VAL A 130 4.56 -78.81 -18.11
N SER A 131 4.52 -78.49 -16.81
CA SER A 131 5.31 -78.84 -15.58
C SER A 131 6.68 -79.59 -15.57
N ARG A 132 7.52 -79.30 -14.54
CA ARG A 132 7.84 -80.22 -13.40
C ARG A 132 8.68 -79.62 -12.23
N ARG A 133 8.71 -80.40 -11.13
CA ARG A 133 9.40 -80.34 -9.79
C ARG A 133 10.86 -79.82 -9.81
N ARG A 134 11.54 -79.44 -8.71
CA ARG A 134 11.48 -79.77 -7.24
C ARG A 134 11.81 -78.45 -6.44
N ALA A 135 12.10 -78.29 -5.14
CA ALA A 135 12.31 -79.14 -3.95
C ALA A 135 12.10 -78.34 -2.63
N ARG A 136 12.37 -78.98 -1.47
CA ARG A 136 12.52 -78.39 -0.12
C ARG A 136 13.48 -79.24 0.74
N PRO A 137 13.98 -78.69 1.85
CA PRO A 137 13.56 -79.21 3.17
C PRO A 137 12.65 -78.28 3.99
N GLU A 138 12.15 -78.83 5.10
CA GLU A 138 11.43 -78.19 6.21
C GLU A 138 12.42 -77.75 7.31
N SER A 139 12.07 -77.05 8.40
CA SER A 139 10.78 -76.74 9.05
C SER A 139 10.73 -75.28 9.55
N ALA A 140 9.65 -74.70 10.07
CA ALA A 140 8.32 -75.21 10.47
C ALA A 140 7.20 -74.30 9.85
N GLY A 141 5.99 -74.04 10.38
CA GLY A 141 5.32 -74.37 11.65
C GLY A 141 5.46 -73.31 12.76
N VAL A 142 4.50 -73.09 13.67
CA VAL A 142 3.13 -73.64 13.80
C VAL A 142 2.20 -72.60 14.46
N GLY A 143 0.97 -72.43 13.97
CA GLY A 143 -0.17 -71.92 14.77
C GLY A 143 -1.19 -71.05 14.01
N SER A 144 -2.45 -71.50 13.90
CA SER A 144 -3.62 -70.81 13.28
C SER A 144 -4.89 -71.68 13.55
N PRO A 145 -6.12 -71.54 12.93
CA PRO A 145 -6.68 -70.55 11.99
C PRO A 145 -8.20 -70.19 12.22
N ARG A 146 -8.86 -69.58 11.20
CA ARG A 146 -10.34 -69.44 10.94
C ARG A 146 -11.04 -68.27 11.67
N GLY A 147 -12.13 -67.65 11.17
CA GLY A 147 -12.95 -67.87 9.94
C GLY A 147 -13.81 -66.63 9.55
N PRO A 148 -14.68 -66.67 8.50
CA PRO A 148 -15.12 -65.46 7.75
C PRO A 148 -16.65 -65.19 7.61
N ARG A 149 -17.00 -64.03 6.99
CA ARG A 149 -18.34 -63.51 6.58
C ARG A 149 -19.14 -62.81 7.71
N SER A 150 -20.18 -61.98 7.49
CA SER A 150 -21.05 -61.73 6.31
C SER A 150 -21.51 -60.26 6.15
N ARG A 151 -22.44 -59.99 5.20
CA ARG A 151 -23.13 -58.69 4.96
C ARG A 151 -24.37 -58.50 5.86
N GLY A 152 -24.84 -57.24 5.94
CA GLY A 152 -26.21 -56.83 6.27
C GLY A 152 -26.43 -56.35 7.71
N ASP A 153 -27.50 -55.64 8.05
CA ASP A 153 -28.45 -54.83 7.27
C ASP A 153 -29.33 -54.05 8.29
N ARG A 154 -29.70 -52.79 8.04
CA ARG A 154 -30.70 -51.99 8.82
C ARG A 154 -30.35 -51.69 10.31
N ALA A 155 -31.16 -50.95 11.07
CA ALA A 155 -31.72 -49.58 10.90
C ALA A 155 -32.58 -49.25 12.15
N ALA A 156 -32.58 -47.98 12.60
CA ALA A 156 -33.40 -47.46 13.72
C ALA A 156 -33.09 -48.11 15.10
N ALA A 157 -33.47 -47.54 16.26
CA ALA A 157 -34.33 -46.38 16.53
C ALA A 157 -33.79 -45.54 17.72
N ALA A 158 -34.49 -44.44 18.04
CA ALA A 158 -34.12 -43.50 19.10
C ALA A 158 -34.29 -44.04 20.52
N GLY A 159 -33.49 -43.51 21.46
CA GLY A 159 -33.64 -43.67 22.91
C GLY A 159 -32.98 -42.48 23.62
N ALA A 160 -33.64 -41.91 24.64
CA ALA A 160 -33.26 -40.65 25.26
C ALA A 160 -32.90 -40.79 26.76
N ALA A 161 -32.64 -39.64 27.42
CA ALA A 161 -32.11 -39.45 28.78
C ALA A 161 -30.60 -39.77 28.91
N ARG A 162 -29.73 -38.84 29.34
CA ARG A 162 -29.68 -38.02 30.58
C ARG A 162 -29.34 -38.81 31.83
N ALA A 163 -28.06 -38.74 32.22
CA ALA A 163 -27.63 -38.64 33.61
C ALA A 163 -26.55 -37.53 33.71
N ARG A 164 -26.48 -36.82 34.84
CA ARG A 164 -25.45 -35.81 35.13
C ARG A 164 -24.71 -36.20 36.40
N SER A 165 -23.40 -35.96 36.45
CA SER A 165 -22.64 -35.79 37.70
C SER A 165 -22.37 -34.29 37.94
N ALA A 166 -22.06 -33.91 39.19
CA ALA A 166 -22.33 -32.57 39.70
C ALA A 166 -21.09 -31.66 39.89
N LEU A 167 -21.38 -30.36 40.02
CA LEU A 167 -20.49 -29.30 40.51
C LEU A 167 -20.35 -29.34 42.04
N PRO A 168 -19.27 -28.77 42.59
CA PRO A 168 -19.31 -27.96 43.82
C PRO A 168 -19.37 -26.45 43.49
N ALA A 169 -19.82 -25.61 44.43
CA ALA A 169 -20.08 -24.19 44.17
C ALA A 169 -19.58 -23.23 45.27
N ALA A 170 -19.15 -22.05 44.81
CA ALA A 170 -19.15 -20.71 45.43
C ALA A 170 -18.79 -20.50 46.92
N LEU A 171 -17.82 -19.60 47.16
CA LEU A 171 -17.77 -18.74 48.36
C LEU A 171 -17.46 -17.29 47.97
N SER A 172 -17.86 -16.34 48.82
CA SER A 172 -17.74 -14.88 48.62
C SER A 172 -17.50 -14.17 49.97
N PRO A 173 -17.04 -12.90 50.01
CA PRO A 173 -16.25 -12.38 51.13
C PRO A 173 -17.05 -11.86 52.34
N PRO A 174 -16.45 -11.84 53.55
CA PRO A 174 -17.06 -11.34 54.78
C PRO A 174 -16.90 -9.82 54.99
N ARG A 175 -17.73 -9.25 55.87
CA ARG A 175 -17.65 -7.84 56.38
C ARG A 175 -18.06 -7.76 57.86
N GLY A 176 -17.26 -7.06 58.68
CA GLY A 176 -17.62 -6.64 60.06
C GLY A 176 -17.52 -7.75 61.12
N PRO A 177 -17.67 -7.43 62.43
CA PRO A 177 -18.40 -6.28 63.00
C PRO A 177 -17.52 -5.22 63.72
N ARG A 178 -18.08 -4.51 64.74
CA ARG A 178 -17.64 -3.20 65.28
C ARG A 178 -17.12 -3.30 66.74
N GLY A 179 -16.21 -2.41 67.20
CA GLY A 179 -16.04 -2.20 68.66
C GLY A 179 -14.84 -1.40 69.23
N ARG A 180 -14.96 -0.06 69.30
CA ARG A 180 -14.51 0.88 70.38
C ARG A 180 -13.02 1.00 70.85
N THR A 181 -12.65 2.28 71.07
CA THR A 181 -11.76 2.89 72.12
C THR A 181 -10.22 2.83 72.10
N CYS A 182 -9.63 4.01 72.39
CA CYS A 182 -8.21 4.35 72.66
C CYS A 182 -7.84 4.04 74.15
N PRO A 183 -6.69 4.47 74.77
CA PRO A 183 -5.60 5.43 74.41
C PRO A 183 -4.16 4.82 74.54
N CYS A 184 -3.00 5.50 74.43
CA CYS A 184 -2.44 6.60 75.26
C CYS A 184 -1.11 7.22 74.73
N ARG A 185 -1.00 8.56 74.83
CA ARG A 185 0.12 9.45 75.30
C ARG A 185 1.57 9.29 74.74
N GLY A 186 2.42 10.33 74.70
CA GLY A 186 2.32 11.75 75.14
C GLY A 186 2.93 12.72 74.09
N ALA A 187 2.58 14.02 74.06
CA ALA A 187 3.05 15.12 74.93
C ALA A 187 4.49 15.58 74.59
N SER A 188 4.82 16.87 74.40
CA SER A 188 4.32 18.08 75.10
C SER A 188 4.18 19.37 74.24
N GLN A 189 3.10 20.14 74.49
CA GLN A 189 3.03 21.59 74.87
C GLN A 189 3.64 22.71 73.98
N ASP A 190 3.15 23.97 73.96
CA ASP A 190 1.90 24.69 74.35
C ASP A 190 2.03 26.18 73.88
N ALA A 191 1.04 27.11 73.88
CA ALA A 191 -0.42 27.08 73.73
C ALA A 191 -0.99 28.54 73.60
N GLY A 192 -2.16 28.74 72.99
CA GLY A 192 -2.93 30.02 72.94
C GLY A 192 -2.71 30.87 71.66
N LEU A 193 -3.63 31.69 71.13
CA LEU A 193 -5.05 32.04 71.40
C LEU A 193 -5.71 32.40 70.02
N GLY A 194 -7.01 32.67 69.80
CA GLY A 194 -8.24 32.75 70.62
C GLY A 194 -9.47 33.05 69.71
N VAL A 195 -10.72 32.89 70.21
CA VAL A 195 -12.02 32.99 69.48
C VAL A 195 -13.19 33.17 70.51
N PRO A 196 -14.51 33.28 70.17
CA PRO A 196 -15.26 33.35 68.89
C PRO A 196 -16.33 34.49 68.81
N GLY A 197 -17.22 34.47 67.81
CA GLY A 197 -18.51 35.21 67.86
C GLY A 197 -19.44 34.98 66.65
N SER A 198 -20.70 34.58 66.88
CA SER A 198 -21.76 34.45 65.85
C SER A 198 -23.17 34.40 66.47
N TRP A 199 -24.15 35.15 65.92
CA TRP A 199 -25.57 35.05 66.35
C TRP A 199 -26.60 35.61 65.34
N LEU A 200 -27.64 34.79 65.07
CA LEU A 200 -29.06 35.11 64.81
C LEU A 200 -29.55 35.92 63.58
N ALA A 201 -30.88 35.88 63.38
CA ALA A 201 -31.65 36.37 62.22
C ALA A 201 -33.11 36.69 62.62
N HIS A 202 -33.81 37.51 61.83
CA HIS A 202 -35.28 37.80 61.75
C HIS A 202 -35.48 38.97 60.73
N SER A 203 -36.63 39.31 60.11
CA SER A 203 -38.02 38.79 60.05
C SER A 203 -38.79 39.44 58.85
N THR A 204 -39.91 38.84 58.41
CA THR A 204 -40.90 39.36 57.42
C THR A 204 -41.99 40.25 58.09
N PRO A 205 -42.76 41.15 57.40
CA PRO A 205 -44.05 40.74 56.74
C PRO A 205 -44.68 41.63 55.61
N SER A 206 -45.69 41.06 54.92
CA SER A 206 -46.99 41.61 54.37
C SER A 206 -47.14 42.85 53.41
N ARG A 207 -47.60 42.59 52.16
CA ARG A 207 -48.95 42.87 51.49
C ARG A 207 -49.82 44.11 51.90
N PRO A 208 -50.86 44.57 51.12
CA PRO A 208 -51.55 44.03 49.90
C PRO A 208 -51.98 45.06 48.78
N LEU A 209 -52.93 44.65 47.88
CA LEU A 209 -53.78 45.40 46.90
C LEU A 209 -53.14 45.86 45.56
N GLY A 210 -53.81 45.80 44.39
CA GLY A 210 -55.14 45.23 44.07
C GLY A 210 -55.48 45.20 42.55
N ASP A 211 -56.35 44.26 42.17
CA ASP A 211 -57.27 44.12 41.00
C ASP A 211 -56.93 44.62 39.57
N LEU A 212 -57.00 43.70 38.57
CA LEU A 212 -58.08 43.62 37.55
C LEU A 212 -57.87 42.48 36.51
N HIS A 213 -58.97 41.94 35.96
CA HIS A 213 -59.05 40.96 34.86
C HIS A 213 -60.15 41.42 33.87
N PRO A 214 -60.12 41.09 32.56
CA PRO A 214 -60.64 39.82 32.01
C PRO A 214 -59.65 39.12 31.03
N GLU A 215 -59.68 37.80 30.83
CA GLU A 215 -60.52 37.01 29.87
C GLU A 215 -60.45 37.54 28.41
N TYR A 216 -60.14 36.73 27.38
CA TYR A 216 -61.00 35.64 26.87
C TYR A 216 -60.27 34.44 26.20
N TYR A 217 -61.05 33.50 25.66
CA TYR A 217 -60.74 32.09 25.35
C TYR A 217 -59.93 31.76 24.06
N TRP A 218 -59.36 30.53 24.10
CA TRP A 218 -58.77 29.65 23.07
C TRP A 218 -59.82 29.17 22.01
N PRO A 219 -59.50 28.91 20.70
CA PRO A 219 -58.91 27.61 20.29
C PRO A 219 -58.06 27.48 18.97
N ILE A 220 -57.05 26.59 19.02
CA ILE A 220 -56.67 25.51 18.06
C ILE A 220 -56.81 25.74 16.52
N ASN A 221 -55.71 25.67 15.71
CA ASN A 221 -55.32 24.48 14.88
C ASN A 221 -54.07 24.59 13.93
N THR A 222 -53.49 23.42 13.60
CA THR A 222 -52.69 23.00 12.41
C THR A 222 -51.51 23.80 11.79
N ALA A 223 -50.34 23.12 11.72
CA ALA A 223 -49.29 23.15 10.68
C ALA A 223 -48.47 24.47 10.49
N VAL A 224 -47.23 24.48 9.94
CA VAL A 224 -46.46 23.51 9.13
C VAL A 224 -45.02 23.31 9.65
N LEU A 225 -44.51 22.07 9.58
CA LEU A 225 -43.08 21.75 9.76
C LEU A 225 -42.35 21.72 8.40
N THR A 226 -41.47 22.69 8.11
CA THR A 226 -40.28 22.52 7.22
C THR A 226 -39.40 23.78 7.23
N SER A 227 -38.17 23.71 7.77
CA SER A 227 -37.22 24.84 7.72
C SER A 227 -35.75 24.42 7.97
N SER A 228 -35.51 23.54 8.93
CA SER A 228 -34.17 23.09 9.34
C SER A 228 -33.41 22.27 8.28
N VAL A 229 -34.12 21.55 7.41
CA VAL A 229 -33.52 20.70 6.37
C VAL A 229 -32.98 21.52 5.19
N LEU A 230 -33.75 22.52 4.73
CA LEU A 230 -33.40 23.36 3.58
C LEU A 230 -32.11 24.15 3.80
N LYS A 231 -31.90 24.71 5.00
CA LYS A 231 -30.66 25.46 5.32
C LYS A 231 -29.39 24.60 5.26
N LYS A 232 -29.46 23.30 5.61
CA LYS A 232 -28.33 22.37 5.45
C LYS A 232 -28.10 21.92 4.00
N SER A 233 -29.13 21.94 3.16
CA SER A 233 -29.00 21.67 1.73
C SER A 233 -28.28 22.83 1.03
N LEU A 234 -28.72 24.07 1.28
CA LEU A 234 -28.12 25.27 0.69
C LEU A 234 -26.63 25.42 1.02
N SER A 235 -26.23 25.16 2.27
CA SER A 235 -24.80 25.21 2.66
C SER A 235 -23.92 24.15 1.98
N ARG A 236 -24.50 23.03 1.52
CA ARG A 236 -23.78 22.02 0.70
C ARG A 236 -23.63 22.44 -0.76
N PHE A 237 -24.54 23.29 -1.25
CA PHE A 237 -24.54 23.79 -2.62
C PHE A 237 -23.56 24.97 -2.78
N ASP A 238 -23.53 25.86 -1.79
CA ASP A 238 -22.72 27.09 -1.81
C ASP A 238 -21.20 26.78 -1.86
N TRP A 239 -20.71 25.86 -1.02
CA TRP A 239 -19.30 25.44 -1.06
C TRP A 239 -18.88 24.81 -2.41
N ARG A 240 -19.80 24.10 -3.09
CA ARG A 240 -19.54 23.50 -4.42
C ARG A 240 -19.46 24.53 -5.55
N LEU A 241 -19.82 25.80 -5.34
CA LEU A 241 -19.89 26.83 -6.38
C LEU A 241 -18.86 27.96 -6.24
N GLN A 242 -18.25 28.16 -5.06
CA GLN A 242 -17.42 29.34 -4.77
C GLN A 242 -15.99 29.30 -5.33
N HIS A 243 -15.59 28.32 -6.14
CA HIS A 243 -14.22 28.17 -6.67
C HIS A 243 -14.12 28.33 -8.20
N THR A 244 -14.98 29.17 -8.79
CA THR A 244 -14.90 29.62 -10.19
C THR A 244 -14.45 31.08 -10.33
N LYS A 245 -13.51 31.53 -9.48
CA LYS A 245 -12.68 32.71 -9.85
C LYS A 245 -11.92 32.36 -11.13
N PRO A 246 -11.93 33.22 -12.17
CA PRO A 246 -11.15 32.96 -13.37
C PRO A 246 -9.67 32.95 -12.98
N ALA A 247 -9.04 31.78 -13.06
CA ALA A 247 -7.61 31.66 -12.82
C ALA A 247 -6.86 32.63 -13.74
N LEU A 248 -5.87 33.33 -13.19
CA LEU A 248 -4.90 34.07 -13.99
C LEU A 248 -4.37 33.12 -15.07
N LYS A 249 -4.37 33.54 -16.34
CA LYS A 249 -3.90 32.73 -17.47
C LYS A 249 -2.39 32.50 -17.33
N HIS A 250 -2.02 31.50 -16.54
CA HIS A 250 -0.65 30.97 -16.53
C HIS A 250 -0.46 30.30 -17.88
N GLU A 251 0.41 30.87 -18.71
CA GLU A 251 0.81 30.20 -19.94
C GLU A 251 1.43 28.84 -19.59
N PRO A 252 1.17 27.79 -20.39
CA PRO A 252 1.74 26.47 -20.14
C PRO A 252 3.26 26.54 -20.30
N ARG A 253 3.99 26.68 -19.18
CA ARG A 253 5.46 26.76 -19.14
C ARG A 253 6.04 25.56 -19.89
N LEU A 254 6.69 25.83 -21.03
CA LEU A 254 7.19 24.79 -21.93
C LEU A 254 8.36 24.03 -21.30
N GLY A 255 8.09 22.82 -20.80
CA GLY A 255 9.13 21.93 -20.27
C GLY A 255 8.64 21.01 -19.17
N PHE A 256 9.56 20.62 -18.28
CA PHE A 256 9.23 19.95 -17.03
C PHE A 256 8.70 20.97 -16.03
N ASN A 257 7.63 20.63 -15.31
CA ASN A 257 7.13 21.39 -14.17
C ASN A 257 6.92 20.47 -12.97
N PHE A 258 7.34 20.93 -11.79
CA PHE A 258 7.12 20.27 -10.50
C PHE A 258 6.23 21.12 -9.57
N GLU A 259 5.83 22.32 -10.01
CA GLU A 259 4.88 23.18 -9.29
C GLU A 259 3.45 22.66 -9.48
N PHE A 260 2.78 22.31 -8.38
CA PHE A 260 1.36 21.96 -8.33
C PHE A 260 0.48 23.14 -8.78
N THR A 261 -0.72 22.85 -9.30
CA THR A 261 -1.74 23.89 -9.53
C THR A 261 -2.28 24.44 -8.21
N GLU A 262 -2.91 25.62 -8.21
CA GLU A 262 -3.52 26.17 -6.99
C GLU A 262 -4.60 25.24 -6.41
N GLN A 263 -5.42 24.63 -7.27
CA GLN A 263 -6.41 23.61 -6.86
C GLN A 263 -5.77 22.39 -6.20
N GLN A 264 -4.60 21.94 -6.69
CA GLN A 264 -3.83 20.86 -6.07
C GLN A 264 -3.21 21.30 -4.73
N LYS A 265 -2.77 22.56 -4.60
CA LYS A 265 -2.32 23.14 -3.32
C LYS A 265 -3.49 23.23 -2.31
N GLU A 266 -4.71 23.57 -2.75
CA GLU A 266 -5.94 23.60 -1.93
C GLU A 266 -6.35 22.20 -1.44
N PHE A 267 -6.36 21.19 -2.33
CA PHE A 267 -6.61 19.80 -1.94
C PHE A 267 -5.53 19.27 -0.99
N GLN A 268 -4.25 19.57 -1.22
CA GLN A 268 -3.17 19.19 -0.31
C GLN A 268 -3.35 19.85 1.07
N ALA A 269 -3.64 21.16 1.12
CA ALA A 269 -3.85 21.88 2.38
C ALA A 269 -5.04 21.31 3.17
N THR A 270 -6.13 20.97 2.48
CA THR A 270 -7.33 20.36 3.09
C THR A 270 -7.02 18.98 3.66
N ALA A 271 -6.37 18.10 2.87
CA ALA A 271 -5.98 16.76 3.30
C ALA A 271 -4.97 16.81 4.45
N ARG A 272 -3.96 17.69 4.38
CA ARG A 272 -2.95 17.92 5.42
C ARG A 272 -3.56 18.40 6.74
N LYS A 273 -4.51 19.33 6.67
CA LYS A 273 -5.22 19.85 7.85
C LYS A 273 -6.02 18.73 8.51
N PHE A 274 -6.87 18.03 7.75
CA PHE A 274 -7.64 16.90 8.25
C PHE A 274 -6.76 15.79 8.85
N ALA A 275 -5.66 15.45 8.18
CA ALA A 275 -4.71 14.46 8.70
C ALA A 275 -4.09 14.88 10.05
N ARG A 276 -3.65 16.14 10.18
CA ARG A 276 -2.96 16.63 11.38
C ARG A 276 -3.90 16.94 12.55
N GLU A 277 -5.08 17.50 12.27
CA GLU A 277 -6.05 17.91 13.31
C GLU A 277 -7.03 16.79 13.71
N GLU A 278 -7.46 15.94 12.76
CA GLU A 278 -8.50 14.93 13.03
C GLU A 278 -7.96 13.49 13.04
N ILE A 279 -7.01 13.11 12.17
CA ILE A 279 -6.49 11.72 12.13
C ILE A 279 -5.42 11.46 13.20
N ILE A 280 -4.36 12.28 13.27
CA ILE A 280 -3.19 12.03 14.15
C ILE A 280 -3.57 11.83 15.62
N PRO A 281 -4.42 12.67 16.26
CA PRO A 281 -4.70 12.56 17.70
C PRO A 281 -5.34 11.24 18.15
N VAL A 282 -6.01 10.53 17.23
CA VAL A 282 -6.74 9.27 17.51
C VAL A 282 -6.12 8.04 16.84
N ALA A 283 -5.09 8.22 16.00
CA ALA A 283 -4.49 7.16 15.20
C ALA A 283 -3.88 6.02 16.02
N ALA A 284 -3.40 6.30 17.23
CA ALA A 284 -2.85 5.30 18.15
C ALA A 284 -3.96 4.43 18.77
N GLU A 285 -5.05 5.04 19.25
CA GLU A 285 -6.14 4.28 19.88
C GLU A 285 -6.88 3.41 18.86
N TYR A 286 -7.14 3.90 17.65
CA TYR A 286 -7.73 3.10 16.58
C TYR A 286 -6.88 1.88 16.20
N ASP A 287 -5.55 2.00 16.23
CA ASP A 287 -4.65 0.86 15.99
C ASP A 287 -4.62 -0.11 17.19
N LYS A 288 -4.67 0.40 18.43
CA LYS A 288 -4.74 -0.40 19.66
C LYS A 288 -6.05 -1.17 19.81
N THR A 289 -7.21 -0.56 19.50
CA THR A 289 -8.53 -1.23 19.56
C THR A 289 -8.82 -2.07 18.32
N GLY A 290 -8.25 -1.70 17.17
CA GLY A 290 -8.62 -2.25 15.87
C GLY A 290 -10.02 -1.85 15.41
N GLU A 291 -10.63 -0.83 16.01
CA GLU A 291 -11.95 -0.32 15.61
C GLU A 291 -11.90 0.28 14.19
N TYR A 292 -13.00 0.12 13.44
CA TYR A 292 -13.10 0.68 12.10
C TYR A 292 -13.43 2.18 12.17
N PRO A 293 -12.65 3.08 11.53
CA PRO A 293 -12.66 4.52 11.83
C PRO A 293 -13.82 5.28 11.15
N VAL A 294 -15.06 4.89 11.44
CA VAL A 294 -16.29 5.44 10.84
C VAL A 294 -16.38 6.98 10.94
N PRO A 295 -16.05 7.65 12.06
CA PRO A 295 -16.09 9.11 12.13
C PRO A 295 -15.13 9.77 11.11
N LEU A 296 -13.89 9.29 11.04
CA LEU A 296 -12.87 9.83 10.12
C LEU A 296 -13.22 9.55 8.65
N ILE A 297 -13.80 8.38 8.36
CA ILE A 297 -14.27 8.03 7.01
C ILE A 297 -15.42 8.97 6.58
N LYS A 298 -16.43 9.15 7.43
CA LYS A 298 -17.53 10.10 7.14
C LYS A 298 -17.01 11.52 6.94
N ARG A 299 -16.03 11.94 7.76
CA ARG A 299 -15.41 13.26 7.67
C ARG A 299 -14.59 13.45 6.39
N ALA A 300 -13.79 12.47 6.01
CA ALA A 300 -13.03 12.50 4.75
C ALA A 300 -13.97 12.62 3.54
N TRP A 301 -15.11 11.92 3.57
CA TRP A 301 -16.16 12.04 2.54
C TRP A 301 -16.82 13.43 2.54
N GLU A 302 -17.16 14.01 3.71
CA GLU A 302 -17.68 15.38 3.81
C GLU A 302 -16.72 16.44 3.24
N LEU A 303 -15.42 16.22 3.37
CA LEU A 303 -14.35 17.10 2.89
C LEU A 303 -13.95 16.85 1.42
N GLY A 304 -14.60 15.91 0.71
CA GLY A 304 -14.24 15.56 -0.67
C GLY A 304 -12.92 14.78 -0.81
N LEU A 305 -12.38 14.25 0.28
CA LEU A 305 -11.12 13.49 0.34
C LEU A 305 -11.31 11.98 0.13
N MET A 306 -12.50 11.57 -0.34
CA MET A 306 -12.85 10.20 -0.69
C MET A 306 -13.51 10.15 -2.07
N ASN A 307 -13.46 8.99 -2.72
CA ASN A 307 -14.18 8.73 -3.98
C ASN A 307 -13.85 9.75 -5.09
N THR A 308 -12.61 10.28 -5.06
CA THR A 308 -12.13 11.42 -5.86
C THR A 308 -12.20 11.17 -7.37
N HIS A 309 -12.01 9.91 -7.78
CA HIS A 309 -12.06 9.48 -9.18
C HIS A 309 -13.46 9.32 -9.77
N ILE A 310 -14.55 9.40 -8.98
CA ILE A 310 -15.90 9.28 -9.53
C ILE A 310 -16.13 10.46 -10.50
N PRO A 311 -16.53 10.21 -11.76
CA PRO A 311 -16.82 11.28 -12.72
C PRO A 311 -17.92 12.24 -12.22
N GLU A 312 -17.84 13.50 -12.63
CA GLU A 312 -18.87 14.52 -12.35
C GLU A 312 -20.27 14.08 -12.81
N SER A 313 -20.35 13.32 -13.91
CA SER A 313 -21.59 12.72 -14.45
C SER A 313 -22.24 11.68 -13.53
N CYS A 314 -21.54 11.27 -12.46
CA CYS A 314 -22.02 10.41 -11.38
C CYS A 314 -21.96 11.10 -10.00
N GLY A 315 -21.89 12.44 -9.96
CA GLY A 315 -21.93 13.25 -8.74
C GLY A 315 -20.59 13.46 -8.02
N GLY A 316 -19.49 12.91 -8.56
CA GLY A 316 -18.15 12.95 -7.99
C GLY A 316 -17.32 14.18 -8.40
N LEU A 317 -16.02 14.14 -8.09
CA LEU A 317 -15.08 15.24 -8.33
C LEU A 317 -14.26 15.10 -9.63
N GLY A 318 -14.33 13.96 -10.32
CA GLY A 318 -13.64 13.74 -11.61
C GLY A 318 -12.11 13.77 -11.58
N LEU A 319 -11.48 13.71 -10.39
CA LEU A 319 -10.06 14.02 -10.21
C LEU A 319 -9.10 12.96 -10.78
N GLY A 320 -7.91 13.43 -11.17
CA GLY A 320 -6.83 12.62 -11.72
C GLY A 320 -6.15 11.73 -10.68
N THR A 321 -5.37 10.78 -11.19
CA THR A 321 -4.47 9.91 -10.41
C THR A 321 -3.49 10.75 -9.59
N PHE A 322 -3.00 11.86 -10.14
CA PHE A 322 -2.06 12.77 -9.47
C PHE A 322 -2.68 13.44 -8.23
N ASP A 323 -3.95 13.85 -8.35
CA ASP A 323 -4.71 14.51 -7.27
C ASP A 323 -5.09 13.50 -6.17
N ALA A 324 -5.46 12.27 -6.56
CA ALA A 324 -5.65 11.17 -5.62
C ALA A 324 -4.34 10.81 -4.89
N CYS A 325 -3.19 10.88 -5.54
CA CYS A 325 -1.89 10.64 -4.90
C CYS A 325 -1.52 11.71 -3.87
N LEU A 326 -1.67 13.01 -4.17
CA LEU A 326 -1.32 14.07 -3.22
C LEU A 326 -2.26 14.09 -2.00
N ILE A 327 -3.55 13.78 -2.19
CA ILE A 327 -4.49 13.59 -1.07
C ILE A 327 -4.06 12.36 -0.24
N THR A 328 -3.70 11.27 -0.91
CA THR A 328 -3.30 10.01 -0.26
C THR A 328 -2.03 10.16 0.58
N GLU A 329 -1.01 10.90 0.13
CA GLU A 329 0.23 11.09 0.92
C GLU A 329 -0.06 11.77 2.27
N GLU A 330 -0.86 12.84 2.28
CA GLU A 330 -1.22 13.57 3.51
C GLU A 330 -2.09 12.71 4.45
N LEU A 331 -3.07 11.97 3.92
CA LEU A 331 -3.89 11.04 4.72
C LEU A 331 -3.05 9.90 5.34
N ALA A 332 -2.08 9.38 4.59
CA ALA A 332 -1.18 8.33 5.03
C ALA A 332 -0.20 8.78 6.11
N TYR A 333 0.30 10.02 6.03
CA TYR A 333 1.08 10.67 7.08
C TYR A 333 0.30 10.75 8.41
N GLY A 334 -1.02 10.94 8.34
CA GLY A 334 -1.93 10.82 9.47
C GLY A 334 -2.00 9.39 10.01
N CYS A 335 -2.58 8.47 9.22
CA CYS A 335 -2.62 7.04 9.55
C CYS A 335 -2.94 6.17 8.32
N THR A 336 -1.99 5.32 7.92
CA THR A 336 -2.19 4.43 6.75
C THR A 336 -3.33 3.42 6.90
N GLY A 337 -3.72 3.03 8.11
CA GLY A 337 -4.88 2.17 8.33
C GLY A 337 -6.22 2.86 8.02
N VAL A 338 -6.31 4.17 8.29
CA VAL A 338 -7.47 5.00 7.91
C VAL A 338 -7.44 5.26 6.41
N GLN A 339 -6.29 5.67 5.87
CA GLN A 339 -6.09 5.91 4.44
C GLN A 339 -6.34 4.65 3.60
N THR A 340 -5.95 3.45 4.06
CA THR A 340 -6.19 2.19 3.34
C THR A 340 -7.67 1.78 3.36
N ALA A 341 -8.43 2.11 4.41
CA ALA A 341 -9.89 1.95 4.39
C ALA A 341 -10.55 2.90 3.36
N ILE A 342 -10.02 4.13 3.22
CA ILE A 342 -10.46 5.09 2.20
C ILE A 342 -10.08 4.61 0.78
N GLU A 343 -8.82 4.27 0.53
CA GLU A 343 -8.31 3.91 -0.80
C GLU A 343 -8.80 2.53 -1.29
N ALA A 344 -9.25 1.67 -0.40
CA ALA A 344 -9.98 0.46 -0.79
C ALA A 344 -11.31 0.78 -1.51
N ASN A 345 -11.92 1.95 -1.29
CA ASN A 345 -12.98 2.42 -2.17
C ASN A 345 -12.44 2.71 -3.57
N SER A 346 -11.31 3.41 -3.72
CA SER A 346 -10.72 3.73 -5.03
C SER A 346 -10.43 2.45 -5.82
N LEU A 347 -9.91 1.42 -5.15
CA LEU A 347 -9.66 0.11 -5.72
C LEU A 347 -10.96 -0.64 -6.12
N GLY A 348 -12.04 -0.52 -5.34
CA GLY A 348 -13.35 -1.06 -5.71
C GLY A 348 -14.03 -0.32 -6.87
N GLN A 349 -13.93 1.02 -6.89
CA GLN A 349 -14.43 1.90 -7.95
C GLN A 349 -13.71 1.68 -9.29
N MET A 350 -12.39 1.53 -9.28
CA MET A 350 -11.59 1.68 -10.50
C MET A 350 -11.98 0.72 -11.64
N PRO A 351 -12.25 -0.58 -11.40
CA PRO A 351 -12.83 -1.48 -12.40
C PRO A 351 -14.12 -0.96 -13.04
N LEU A 352 -15.01 -0.35 -12.26
CA LEU A 352 -16.27 0.19 -12.73
C LEU A 352 -16.09 1.51 -13.50
N ILE A 353 -15.15 2.37 -13.10
CA ILE A 353 -14.82 3.61 -13.81
C ILE A 353 -14.22 3.33 -15.20
N ILE A 354 -13.37 2.29 -15.34
CA ILE A 354 -12.68 1.99 -16.61
C ILE A 354 -13.42 1.02 -17.54
N ALA A 355 -14.47 0.34 -17.05
CA ALA A 355 -15.14 -0.76 -17.76
C ALA A 355 -16.66 -0.84 -17.59
N GLY A 356 -17.25 0.05 -16.79
CA GLY A 356 -18.71 0.12 -16.58
C GLY A 356 -19.43 0.88 -17.67
N ASN A 357 -20.65 0.44 -17.99
CA ASN A 357 -21.59 1.23 -18.77
C ASN A 357 -22.28 2.33 -17.92
N ASP A 358 -22.93 3.28 -18.56
CA ASP A 358 -23.68 4.38 -17.92
C ASP A 358 -24.60 3.95 -16.77
N GLN A 359 -25.37 2.87 -16.95
CA GLN A 359 -26.32 2.40 -15.95
C GLN A 359 -25.59 1.85 -14.72
N GLN A 360 -24.53 1.07 -14.92
CA GLN A 360 -23.68 0.55 -13.86
C GLN A 360 -22.97 1.68 -13.10
N GLN A 361 -22.39 2.65 -13.82
CA GLN A 361 -21.70 3.78 -13.20
C GLN A 361 -22.68 4.62 -12.37
N LYS A 362 -23.84 5.00 -12.94
CA LYS A 362 -24.87 5.77 -12.22
C LYS A 362 -25.42 5.00 -10.99
N LYS A 363 -25.71 3.69 -11.09
CA LYS A 363 -26.24 2.88 -9.98
C LYS A 363 -25.24 2.68 -8.83
N TYR A 364 -23.96 2.45 -9.13
CA TYR A 364 -22.99 1.96 -8.14
C TYR A 364 -21.91 2.99 -7.75
N LEU A 365 -21.55 3.94 -8.63
CA LEU A 365 -20.74 5.10 -8.25
C LEU A 365 -21.60 6.20 -7.63
N GLY A 366 -22.79 6.49 -8.19
CA GLY A 366 -23.69 7.53 -7.71
C GLY A 366 -23.97 7.44 -6.20
N ARG A 367 -24.35 6.24 -5.72
CA ARG A 367 -24.57 5.97 -4.29
C ARG A 367 -23.37 6.25 -3.37
N LEU A 368 -22.14 6.22 -3.87
CA LEU A 368 -20.92 6.57 -3.11
C LEU A 368 -20.69 8.09 -3.03
N THR A 369 -21.45 8.88 -3.79
CA THR A 369 -21.45 10.37 -3.76
C THR A 369 -22.67 10.92 -3.01
N GLU A 370 -23.72 10.12 -2.86
CA GLU A 370 -24.94 10.42 -2.09
C GLU A 370 -24.73 10.14 -0.59
N GLU A 371 -24.07 9.03 -0.26
CA GLU A 371 -23.75 8.61 1.11
C GLU A 371 -22.27 8.19 1.27
N PRO A 372 -21.69 8.27 2.49
CA PRO A 372 -20.34 7.78 2.83
C PRO A 372 -20.29 6.25 2.91
N LEU A 373 -20.74 5.57 1.85
CA LEU A 373 -20.69 4.13 1.68
C LEU A 373 -19.29 3.65 1.28
N MET A 374 -19.00 2.40 1.62
CA MET A 374 -17.75 1.74 1.21
C MET A 374 -17.99 0.76 0.07
N CYS A 375 -16.95 0.47 -0.70
CA CYS A 375 -16.89 -0.68 -1.61
C CYS A 375 -15.55 -1.42 -1.43
N ALA A 376 -15.41 -2.58 -2.09
CA ALA A 376 -14.26 -3.45 -1.93
C ALA A 376 -13.93 -4.25 -3.20
N TYR A 377 -12.72 -4.82 -3.25
CA TYR A 377 -12.13 -5.46 -4.44
C TYR A 377 -11.77 -6.92 -4.17
N CYS A 378 -12.58 -7.82 -4.73
CA CYS A 378 -12.57 -9.26 -4.44
C CYS A 378 -11.85 -10.04 -5.56
N VAL A 379 -10.52 -10.13 -5.48
CA VAL A 379 -9.70 -10.94 -6.40
C VAL A 379 -9.00 -12.09 -5.67
N THR A 380 -8.22 -11.76 -4.65
CA THR A 380 -7.37 -12.68 -3.88
C THR A 380 -8.16 -13.81 -3.21
N GLU A 381 -7.57 -15.00 -3.20
CA GLU A 381 -8.10 -16.25 -2.65
C GLU A 381 -7.08 -16.88 -1.69
N PRO A 382 -7.49 -17.78 -0.77
CA PRO A 382 -6.57 -18.47 0.13
C PRO A 382 -5.40 -19.19 -0.58
N GLY A 383 -5.64 -19.69 -1.80
CA GLY A 383 -4.63 -20.38 -2.62
C GLY A 383 -4.03 -19.54 -3.76
N ALA A 384 -4.46 -18.29 -3.98
CA ALA A 384 -4.06 -17.49 -5.14
C ALA A 384 -4.15 -15.98 -4.87
N GLY A 385 -3.00 -15.31 -4.84
CA GLY A 385 -2.90 -13.84 -4.69
C GLY A 385 -1.95 -13.21 -5.72
N SER A 386 -0.67 -13.58 -5.67
CA SER A 386 0.31 -13.13 -6.68
C SER A 386 0.04 -13.72 -8.08
N ASP A 387 -0.45 -14.95 -8.14
CA ASP A 387 -0.97 -15.56 -9.37
C ASP A 387 -2.48 -15.32 -9.49
N VAL A 388 -2.86 -14.19 -10.09
CA VAL A 388 -4.26 -13.84 -10.38
C VAL A 388 -4.88 -14.77 -11.45
N ALA A 389 -4.07 -15.47 -12.26
CA ALA A 389 -4.58 -16.50 -13.18
C ALA A 389 -4.81 -17.86 -12.48
N GLY A 390 -4.31 -18.00 -11.25
CA GLY A 390 -4.49 -19.17 -10.39
C GLY A 390 -5.85 -19.25 -9.69
N ILE A 391 -6.68 -18.19 -9.73
CA ILE A 391 -7.94 -18.12 -8.98
C ILE A 391 -8.98 -19.20 -9.40
N LYS A 392 -9.86 -19.55 -8.47
CA LYS A 392 -10.74 -20.73 -8.50
C LYS A 392 -12.21 -20.43 -8.22
N THR A 393 -12.59 -19.26 -7.68
CA THR A 393 -13.99 -18.82 -7.63
C THR A 393 -14.59 -18.90 -9.03
N LYS A 394 -15.68 -19.65 -9.18
CA LYS A 394 -16.38 -19.87 -10.46
C LYS A 394 -17.54 -18.89 -10.62
N ALA A 395 -17.90 -18.59 -11.85
CA ALA A 395 -19.16 -17.95 -12.23
C ALA A 395 -19.83 -18.76 -13.34
N GLU A 396 -20.88 -19.52 -13.02
CA GLU A 396 -21.61 -20.38 -13.94
C GLU A 396 -22.88 -19.65 -14.44
N LYS A 397 -23.00 -19.43 -15.75
CA LYS A 397 -24.14 -18.71 -16.35
C LYS A 397 -25.39 -19.58 -16.39
N LYS A 398 -26.50 -19.13 -15.80
CA LYS A 398 -27.81 -19.79 -15.79
C LYS A 398 -28.89 -18.81 -16.27
N GLY A 399 -29.17 -18.87 -17.58
CA GLY A 399 -30.08 -17.92 -18.23
C GLY A 399 -29.55 -16.49 -18.14
N ASP A 400 -30.28 -15.65 -17.39
CA ASP A 400 -30.01 -14.22 -17.22
C ASP A 400 -29.23 -13.86 -15.94
N GLU A 401 -28.85 -14.85 -15.13
CA GLU A 401 -27.98 -14.70 -13.96
C GLU A 401 -26.70 -15.55 -14.09
N TYR A 402 -25.70 -15.24 -13.26
CA TYR A 402 -24.53 -16.08 -13.00
C TYR A 402 -24.59 -16.55 -11.55
N ILE A 403 -24.31 -17.84 -11.33
CA ILE A 403 -24.15 -18.43 -10.00
C ILE A 403 -22.68 -18.45 -9.65
N ILE A 404 -22.33 -17.80 -8.55
CA ILE A 404 -20.96 -17.61 -8.11
C ILE A 404 -20.66 -18.50 -6.89
N ASN A 405 -19.58 -19.27 -7.00
CA ASN A 405 -19.15 -20.21 -5.97
C ASN A 405 -17.63 -20.12 -5.72
N GLY A 406 -17.21 -19.88 -4.48
CA GLY A 406 -15.81 -19.91 -4.05
C GLY A 406 -15.51 -19.00 -2.86
N GLN A 407 -14.23 -18.85 -2.51
CA GLN A 407 -13.79 -18.08 -1.34
C GLN A 407 -12.72 -17.06 -1.71
N LYS A 408 -12.95 -15.81 -1.32
CA LYS A 408 -12.01 -14.69 -1.40
C LYS A 408 -11.38 -14.42 -0.04
N MET A 409 -10.17 -13.87 -0.01
CA MET A 409 -9.38 -13.68 1.22
C MET A 409 -8.56 -12.39 1.16
N TRP A 410 -8.28 -11.80 2.32
CA TRP A 410 -7.57 -10.52 2.48
C TRP A 410 -8.28 -9.34 1.82
N ILE A 411 -9.61 -9.32 1.91
CA ILE A 411 -10.46 -8.28 1.30
C ILE A 411 -10.58 -7.09 2.26
N THR A 412 -9.92 -5.99 1.91
CA THR A 412 -10.08 -4.69 2.59
C THR A 412 -11.52 -4.17 2.44
N ASN A 413 -12.05 -3.55 3.49
CA ASN A 413 -13.47 -3.19 3.65
C ASN A 413 -14.43 -4.38 3.54
N GLY A 414 -13.94 -5.62 3.66
CA GLY A 414 -14.71 -6.84 3.38
C GLY A 414 -16.01 -6.99 4.18
N GLY A 415 -16.06 -6.49 5.42
CA GLY A 415 -17.26 -6.43 6.26
C GLY A 415 -17.82 -5.03 6.47
N LYS A 416 -17.57 -4.12 5.52
CA LYS A 416 -17.99 -2.70 5.53
C LYS A 416 -18.51 -2.20 4.19
N ALA A 417 -18.21 -2.91 3.10
CA ALA A 417 -18.66 -2.59 1.75
C ALA A 417 -20.18 -2.74 1.57
N ASN A 418 -20.78 -1.84 0.79
CA ASN A 418 -22.13 -1.95 0.24
C ASN A 418 -22.14 -2.80 -1.04
N TRP A 419 -21.05 -2.79 -1.81
CA TRP A 419 -20.87 -3.64 -2.99
C TRP A 419 -19.40 -3.99 -3.24
N TYR A 420 -19.18 -5.08 -3.96
CA TYR A 420 -17.88 -5.62 -4.35
C TYR A 420 -17.68 -5.57 -5.86
N PHE A 421 -16.49 -5.17 -6.33
CA PHE A 421 -15.98 -5.72 -7.59
C PHE A 421 -15.50 -7.15 -7.30
N LEU A 422 -15.88 -8.12 -8.13
CA LEU A 422 -15.49 -9.52 -7.97
C LEU A 422 -14.91 -10.07 -9.28
N LEU A 423 -13.74 -10.70 -9.21
CA LEU A 423 -13.16 -11.46 -10.33
C LEU A 423 -13.37 -12.97 -10.11
N ALA A 424 -14.07 -13.60 -11.04
CA ALA A 424 -14.36 -15.03 -11.04
C ALA A 424 -14.03 -15.66 -12.39
N ARG A 425 -13.73 -16.96 -12.40
CA ARG A 425 -13.49 -17.76 -13.61
C ARG A 425 -14.83 -18.16 -14.22
N SER A 426 -15.10 -17.70 -15.45
CA SER A 426 -16.28 -18.11 -16.22
C SER A 426 -15.97 -19.22 -17.22
N ASP A 427 -14.75 -19.26 -17.77
CA ASP A 427 -14.34 -20.32 -18.70
C ASP A 427 -13.89 -21.58 -17.92
N PRO A 428 -14.58 -22.73 -18.05
CA PRO A 428 -14.23 -23.95 -17.34
C PRO A 428 -13.02 -24.68 -17.92
N ASP A 429 -12.55 -24.39 -19.15
CA ASP A 429 -11.37 -25.05 -19.70
C ASP A 429 -10.12 -24.60 -18.92
N PRO A 430 -9.36 -25.50 -18.27
CA PRO A 430 -8.11 -25.14 -17.59
C PRO A 430 -7.05 -24.56 -18.56
N LYS A 431 -7.16 -24.79 -19.87
CA LYS A 431 -6.26 -24.24 -20.90
C LYS A 431 -6.68 -22.85 -21.41
N ALA A 432 -7.85 -22.34 -21.01
CA ALA A 432 -8.31 -21.02 -21.40
C ALA A 432 -7.29 -19.93 -21.00
N PRO A 433 -6.86 -19.06 -21.92
CA PRO A 433 -5.84 -18.05 -21.63
C PRO A 433 -6.40 -17.02 -20.65
N ALA A 434 -5.55 -16.52 -19.74
CA ALA A 434 -5.97 -15.62 -18.66
C ALA A 434 -6.74 -14.38 -19.17
N GLY A 435 -6.36 -13.82 -20.33
CA GLY A 435 -7.08 -12.72 -20.99
C GLY A 435 -8.45 -13.05 -21.60
N LYS A 436 -8.99 -14.25 -21.34
CA LYS A 436 -10.36 -14.69 -21.70
C LYS A 436 -11.05 -15.52 -20.60
N ALA A 437 -10.32 -16.10 -19.65
CA ALA A 437 -10.89 -17.08 -18.72
C ALA A 437 -11.74 -16.50 -17.56
N PHE A 438 -11.66 -15.19 -17.33
CA PHE A 438 -12.22 -14.53 -16.14
C PHE A 438 -13.16 -13.39 -16.49
N THR A 439 -14.24 -13.25 -15.70
CA THR A 439 -15.24 -12.21 -15.86
C THR A 439 -15.28 -11.34 -14.59
N GLY A 440 -15.44 -10.03 -14.79
CA GLY A 440 -15.56 -9.05 -13.70
C GLY A 440 -17.03 -8.75 -13.42
N PHE A 441 -17.42 -8.81 -12.15
CA PHE A 441 -18.79 -8.65 -11.68
C PHE A 441 -18.89 -7.53 -10.65
N ILE A 442 -20.07 -6.93 -10.56
CA ILE A 442 -20.50 -6.11 -9.43
C ILE A 442 -21.42 -6.98 -8.55
N VAL A 443 -21.19 -7.06 -7.25
CA VAL A 443 -22.00 -7.87 -6.32
C VAL A 443 -22.43 -7.01 -5.15
N GLU A 444 -23.74 -6.85 -4.92
CA GLU A 444 -24.27 -6.09 -3.78
C GLU A 444 -24.09 -6.94 -2.50
N ALA A 445 -23.63 -6.32 -1.41
CA ALA A 445 -23.05 -7.07 -0.28
C ALA A 445 -24.07 -7.85 0.57
N ASP A 446 -25.34 -7.55 0.40
CA ASP A 446 -26.52 -8.21 0.96
C ASP A 446 -27.08 -9.35 0.09
N THR A 447 -26.46 -9.62 -1.07
CA THR A 447 -26.89 -10.71 -1.97
C THR A 447 -26.87 -12.06 -1.23
N PRO A 448 -27.98 -12.83 -1.22
CA PRO A 448 -28.01 -14.14 -0.56
C PRO A 448 -26.89 -15.08 -1.03
N GLY A 449 -26.27 -15.77 -0.08
CA GLY A 449 -25.10 -16.63 -0.29
C GLY A 449 -23.74 -15.96 -0.05
N VAL A 450 -23.69 -14.62 0.07
CA VAL A 450 -22.47 -13.90 0.49
C VAL A 450 -22.29 -14.05 2.00
N GLN A 451 -21.19 -14.68 2.41
CA GLN A 451 -20.87 -14.97 3.81
C GLN A 451 -19.58 -14.27 4.20
N ILE A 452 -19.71 -13.16 4.94
CA ILE A 452 -18.61 -12.34 5.41
C ILE A 452 -17.98 -13.00 6.65
N GLY A 453 -16.67 -13.28 6.59
CA GLY A 453 -15.93 -13.89 7.69
C GLY A 453 -15.66 -12.96 8.87
N ARG A 454 -14.83 -13.42 9.79
CA ARG A 454 -14.28 -12.58 10.87
C ARG A 454 -13.37 -11.47 10.32
N LYS A 455 -13.12 -10.45 11.15
CA LYS A 455 -11.99 -9.54 10.94
C LYS A 455 -10.69 -10.29 11.26
N GLU A 456 -9.72 -10.24 10.36
CA GLU A 456 -8.38 -10.80 10.61
C GLU A 456 -7.52 -9.82 11.43
N LEU A 457 -6.67 -10.37 12.31
CA LEU A 457 -5.84 -9.61 13.23
C LEU A 457 -4.41 -9.49 12.68
N ASN A 458 -4.20 -8.46 11.87
CA ASN A 458 -2.93 -8.19 11.20
C ASN A 458 -1.93 -7.42 12.10
N MET A 459 -0.64 -7.43 11.72
CA MET A 459 0.43 -6.74 12.44
C MET A 459 0.30 -5.20 12.43
N GLY A 460 0.00 -4.63 11.26
CA GLY A 460 -0.17 -3.20 11.04
C GLY A 460 -1.52 -2.89 10.38
N GLN A 461 -1.81 -1.59 10.22
CA GLN A 461 -3.06 -1.04 9.70
C GLN A 461 -4.30 -1.56 10.45
N ARG A 462 -4.17 -1.79 11.77
CA ARG A 462 -5.10 -2.62 12.56
C ARG A 462 -6.53 -2.09 12.62
N CYS A 463 -6.76 -0.79 12.41
CA CYS A 463 -8.09 -0.20 12.30
C CYS A 463 -8.83 -0.52 10.99
N SER A 464 -8.10 -0.86 9.91
CA SER A 464 -8.72 -1.28 8.65
C SER A 464 -9.52 -2.58 8.83
N ASP A 465 -10.62 -2.76 8.09
CA ASP A 465 -11.38 -4.00 8.08
C ASP A 465 -10.83 -4.90 6.96
N THR A 466 -10.36 -6.11 7.29
CA THR A 466 -9.81 -7.07 6.32
C THR A 466 -10.31 -8.46 6.65
N ARG A 467 -10.89 -9.15 5.66
CA ARG A 467 -11.66 -10.40 5.88
C ARG A 467 -11.46 -11.45 4.79
N GLY A 468 -11.84 -12.68 5.11
CA GLY A 468 -12.31 -13.65 4.13
C GLY A 468 -13.80 -13.46 3.81
N ILE A 469 -14.21 -13.79 2.59
CA ILE A 469 -15.61 -13.78 2.15
C ILE A 469 -15.87 -15.05 1.35
N VAL A 470 -16.86 -15.84 1.74
CA VAL A 470 -17.33 -17.00 0.96
C VAL A 470 -18.53 -16.57 0.13
N PHE A 471 -18.62 -17.12 -1.08
CA PHE A 471 -19.75 -16.96 -1.99
C PHE A 471 -20.27 -18.38 -2.25
N GLU A 472 -21.46 -18.70 -1.76
CA GLU A 472 -22.13 -20.00 -1.93
C GLU A 472 -23.42 -19.80 -2.72
N ASP A 473 -23.48 -20.34 -3.94
CA ASP A 473 -24.56 -20.18 -4.93
C ASP A 473 -25.08 -18.73 -5.12
N VAL A 474 -24.19 -17.74 -5.00
CA VAL A 474 -24.51 -16.31 -5.08
C VAL A 474 -25.00 -15.93 -6.48
N LYS A 475 -26.24 -15.45 -6.57
CA LYS A 475 -26.90 -15.03 -7.82
C LYS A 475 -26.52 -13.59 -8.20
N VAL A 476 -25.91 -13.42 -9.37
CA VAL A 476 -25.54 -12.09 -9.90
C VAL A 476 -26.19 -11.89 -11.27
N PRO A 477 -27.01 -10.85 -11.50
CA PRO A 477 -27.70 -10.66 -12.77
C PRO A 477 -26.73 -10.28 -13.90
N LYS A 478 -27.05 -10.63 -15.14
CA LYS A 478 -26.21 -10.35 -16.33
C LYS A 478 -25.83 -8.87 -16.49
N GLU A 479 -26.67 -7.95 -16.02
CA GLU A 479 -26.42 -6.50 -16.05
C GLU A 479 -25.28 -6.03 -15.13
N ASN A 480 -24.84 -6.86 -14.18
CA ASN A 480 -23.70 -6.58 -13.30
C ASN A 480 -22.34 -7.05 -13.87
N VAL A 481 -22.31 -7.57 -15.11
CA VAL A 481 -21.06 -7.93 -15.79
C VAL A 481 -20.39 -6.69 -16.37
N LEU A 482 -19.12 -6.46 -16.03
CA LEU A 482 -18.32 -5.35 -16.60
C LEU A 482 -17.74 -5.75 -17.97
N ILE A 483 -18.03 -4.93 -19.00
CA ILE A 483 -17.79 -5.16 -20.45
C ILE A 483 -18.48 -6.42 -21.01
N GLY A 484 -18.20 -7.60 -20.46
CA GLY A 484 -18.65 -8.88 -21.00
C GLY A 484 -17.83 -10.06 -20.50
N GLU A 485 -18.26 -11.26 -20.90
CA GLU A 485 -17.63 -12.50 -20.48
C GLU A 485 -16.17 -12.59 -20.96
N GLY A 486 -15.26 -12.97 -20.06
CA GLY A 486 -13.82 -13.10 -20.33
C GLY A 486 -13.01 -11.80 -20.29
N ALA A 487 -13.65 -10.63 -20.17
CA ALA A 487 -12.96 -9.34 -20.10
C ALA A 487 -12.26 -9.06 -18.75
N GLY A 488 -12.65 -9.77 -17.69
CA GLY A 488 -12.33 -9.47 -16.29
C GLY A 488 -10.84 -9.34 -15.97
N PHE A 489 -9.99 -10.19 -16.55
CA PHE A 489 -8.54 -10.11 -16.33
C PHE A 489 -7.92 -8.82 -16.87
N LYS A 490 -8.40 -8.32 -18.02
CA LYS A 490 -7.95 -7.04 -18.58
C LYS A 490 -8.39 -5.87 -17.69
N ILE A 491 -9.62 -5.93 -17.16
CA ILE A 491 -10.17 -4.92 -16.25
C ILE A 491 -9.36 -4.88 -14.95
N ALA A 492 -9.13 -6.04 -14.32
CA ALA A 492 -8.33 -6.15 -13.10
C ALA A 492 -6.90 -5.62 -13.28
N MET A 493 -6.21 -6.00 -14.37
CA MET A 493 -4.87 -5.49 -14.66
C MET A 493 -4.85 -3.99 -14.99
N GLY A 494 -5.90 -3.47 -15.65
CA GLY A 494 -6.02 -2.06 -16.01
C GLY A 494 -6.32 -1.15 -14.81
N ALA A 495 -7.08 -1.64 -13.82
CA ALA A 495 -7.34 -0.90 -12.59
C ALA A 495 -6.02 -0.59 -11.83
N PHE A 496 -5.13 -1.57 -11.74
CA PHE A 496 -3.85 -1.42 -11.04
C PHE A 496 -2.89 -0.38 -11.65
N ASP A 497 -3.06 0.00 -12.91
CA ASP A 497 -2.27 1.10 -13.49
C ASP A 497 -2.70 2.46 -12.91
N LYS A 498 -3.95 2.59 -12.41
CA LYS A 498 -4.42 3.77 -11.66
C LYS A 498 -4.32 3.66 -10.13
N THR A 499 -4.39 2.46 -9.53
CA THR A 499 -4.34 2.31 -8.04
C THR A 499 -2.93 2.15 -7.47
N ARG A 500 -1.95 1.64 -8.24
CA ARG A 500 -0.56 1.52 -7.75
C ARG A 500 0.11 2.87 -7.43
N PRO A 501 -0.10 3.98 -8.17
CA PRO A 501 0.50 5.27 -7.81
C PRO A 501 -0.02 5.84 -6.47
N PRO A 502 -1.34 5.88 -6.17
CA PRO A 502 -1.83 6.23 -4.83
C PRO A 502 -1.26 5.33 -3.72
N VAL A 503 -1.19 4.01 -3.96
CA VAL A 503 -0.60 3.07 -2.98
C VAL A 503 0.90 3.33 -2.75
N ALA A 504 1.64 3.81 -3.76
CA ALA A 504 3.01 4.28 -3.60
C ALA A 504 3.07 5.60 -2.81
N ALA A 505 2.18 6.57 -3.08
CA ALA A 505 2.06 7.81 -2.30
C ALA A 505 1.72 7.54 -0.82
N GLY A 506 0.91 6.50 -0.54
CA GLY A 506 0.62 6.07 0.84
C GLY A 506 1.87 5.57 1.59
N ALA A 507 2.76 4.85 0.89
CA ALA A 507 4.05 4.46 1.46
C ALA A 507 4.96 5.68 1.70
N VAL A 508 4.96 6.66 0.79
CA VAL A 508 5.70 7.94 0.98
C VAL A 508 5.16 8.72 2.18
N GLY A 509 3.85 8.83 2.36
CA GLY A 509 3.24 9.53 3.51
C GLY A 509 3.63 8.93 4.86
N LEU A 510 3.64 7.59 4.95
CA LEU A 510 4.17 6.88 6.13
C LEU A 510 5.66 7.18 6.34
N GLY A 511 6.46 7.11 5.28
CA GLY A 511 7.91 7.38 5.35
C GLY A 511 8.22 8.82 5.77
N GLN A 512 7.49 9.80 5.22
CA GLN A 512 7.59 11.21 5.61
C GLN A 512 7.21 11.38 7.08
N ARG A 513 6.18 10.68 7.57
CA ARG A 513 5.82 10.70 8.99
C ARG A 513 6.94 10.15 9.86
N ALA A 514 7.54 9.02 9.47
CA ALA A 514 8.66 8.42 10.20
C ALA A 514 9.89 9.34 10.23
N LEU A 515 10.22 10.00 9.11
CA LEU A 515 11.27 11.02 9.02
C LEU A 515 10.97 12.24 9.91
N ASP A 516 9.75 12.77 9.88
CA ASP A 516 9.34 13.92 10.70
C ASP A 516 9.50 13.64 12.20
N GLU A 517 9.00 12.49 12.70
CA GLU A 517 9.11 12.17 14.13
C GLU A 517 10.57 11.90 14.53
N ALA A 518 11.35 11.21 13.69
CA ALA A 518 12.77 10.96 13.94
C ALA A 518 13.58 12.26 14.00
N THR A 519 13.30 13.20 13.09
CA THR A 519 13.98 14.50 13.02
C THR A 519 13.67 15.35 14.25
N LYS A 520 12.40 15.45 14.68
CA LYS A 520 12.00 16.16 15.90
C LYS A 520 12.68 15.57 17.14
N TYR A 521 12.58 14.26 17.34
CA TYR A 521 13.18 13.60 18.50
C TYR A 521 14.71 13.76 18.52
N ALA A 522 15.37 13.76 17.35
CA ALA A 522 16.81 13.99 17.27
C ALA A 522 17.23 15.45 17.56
N LEU A 523 16.33 16.42 17.40
CA LEU A 523 16.50 17.83 17.76
C LEU A 523 16.20 18.13 19.24
N GLU A 524 15.56 17.21 19.95
CA GLU A 524 15.22 17.33 21.39
C GLU A 524 16.14 16.49 22.28
N ARG A 525 16.38 15.23 21.88
CA ARG A 525 17.10 14.24 22.70
C ARG A 525 18.60 14.52 22.73
N LYS A 526 19.20 14.42 23.92
CA LYS A 526 20.65 14.53 24.12
C LYS A 526 21.31 13.22 24.56
N THR A 527 22.53 12.99 24.07
CA THR A 527 23.47 11.96 24.52
C THR A 527 24.91 12.50 24.39
N PHE A 528 25.81 12.09 25.28
CA PHE A 528 27.21 12.57 25.31
C PHE A 528 27.34 14.12 25.29
N GLY A 529 26.41 14.81 25.96
CA GLY A 529 26.35 16.29 26.06
C GLY A 529 25.69 17.00 24.87
N LYS A 530 25.48 16.32 23.74
CA LYS A 530 25.05 16.88 22.45
C LYS A 530 23.64 16.43 22.06
N LEU A 531 22.97 17.18 21.17
CA LEU A 531 21.75 16.73 20.49
C LEU A 531 22.06 15.52 19.57
N LEU A 532 21.09 14.64 19.33
CA LEU A 532 21.33 13.49 18.45
C LEU A 532 21.72 13.91 17.03
N VAL A 533 21.14 15.00 16.49
CA VAL A 533 21.52 15.55 15.18
C VAL A 533 22.99 15.98 15.05
N GLU A 534 23.69 16.24 16.16
CA GLU A 534 25.12 16.58 16.13
C GLU A 534 26.03 15.35 15.96
N HIS A 535 25.51 14.14 16.19
CA HIS A 535 26.25 12.90 15.99
C HIS A 535 26.20 12.53 14.50
N GLN A 536 27.35 12.49 13.83
CA GLN A 536 27.44 12.31 12.37
C GLN A 536 26.70 11.07 11.84
N GLY A 537 26.67 9.98 12.60
CA GLY A 537 25.91 8.77 12.23
C GLY A 537 24.39 8.97 12.18
N ILE A 538 23.84 9.88 12.99
CA ILE A 538 22.42 10.24 12.98
C ILE A 538 22.11 11.22 11.86
N SER A 539 22.95 12.25 11.64
CA SER A 539 22.72 13.21 10.55
C SER A 539 22.88 12.60 9.16
N PHE A 540 23.79 11.62 8.99
CA PHE A 540 23.87 10.81 7.77
C PHE A 540 22.63 9.94 7.57
N LEU A 541 22.11 9.31 8.63
CA LEU A 541 20.89 8.50 8.57
C LEU A 541 19.67 9.35 8.17
N LEU A 542 19.48 10.52 8.79
CA LEU A 542 18.40 11.47 8.44
C LEU A 542 18.53 11.99 7.00
N ALA A 543 19.75 12.24 6.52
CA ALA A 543 19.99 12.64 5.13
C ALA A 543 19.62 11.53 4.13
N GLU A 544 19.99 10.26 4.42
CA GLU A 544 19.57 9.11 3.62
C GLU A 544 18.04 8.94 3.62
N MET A 545 17.38 9.09 4.77
CA MET A 545 15.92 9.01 4.88
C MET A 545 15.27 10.10 4.00
N ALA A 546 15.72 11.35 4.07
CA ALA A 546 15.21 12.44 3.24
C ALA A 546 15.41 12.19 1.73
N MET A 547 16.62 11.76 1.32
CA MET A 547 16.90 11.40 -0.09
C MET A 547 15.95 10.32 -0.62
N LYS A 548 15.73 9.26 0.18
CA LYS A 548 14.82 8.15 -0.17
C LYS A 548 13.37 8.60 -0.31
N ILE A 549 12.90 9.55 0.52
CA ILE A 549 11.55 10.12 0.43
C ILE A 549 11.36 10.91 -0.86
N GLU A 550 12.22 11.88 -1.19
CA GLU A 550 12.01 12.71 -2.38
C GLU A 550 12.10 11.90 -3.68
N LEU A 551 13.00 10.93 -3.74
CA LEU A 551 13.08 9.97 -4.86
C LEU A 551 11.81 9.13 -4.99
N ALA A 552 11.22 8.69 -3.88
CA ALA A 552 9.97 7.95 -3.89
C ALA A 552 8.78 8.83 -4.28
N ARG A 553 8.73 10.08 -3.80
CA ARG A 553 7.70 11.07 -4.15
C ARG A 553 7.66 11.36 -5.65
N MET A 554 8.81 11.73 -6.23
CA MET A 554 8.94 11.93 -7.67
C MET A 554 8.56 10.68 -8.49
N SER A 555 8.81 9.48 -7.95
CA SER A 555 8.48 8.24 -8.65
C SER A 555 6.96 8.00 -8.80
N TYR A 556 6.16 8.25 -7.76
CA TYR A 556 4.69 8.13 -7.88
C TYR A 556 4.11 9.29 -8.69
N GLN A 557 4.63 10.52 -8.52
CA GLN A 557 4.20 11.69 -9.30
C GLN A 557 4.35 11.43 -10.80
N ARG A 558 5.50 10.87 -11.22
CA ARG A 558 5.71 10.46 -12.62
C ARG A 558 4.72 9.36 -13.04
N ALA A 559 4.50 8.35 -12.20
CA ALA A 559 3.58 7.27 -12.53
C ALA A 559 2.12 7.75 -12.71
N ALA A 560 1.66 8.66 -11.85
CA ALA A 560 0.33 9.26 -11.93
C ALA A 560 0.17 10.15 -13.17
N TRP A 561 1.12 11.07 -13.40
CA TRP A 561 1.11 11.95 -14.57
C TRP A 561 1.09 11.20 -15.91
N GLU A 562 1.76 10.04 -16.01
CA GLU A 562 1.74 9.23 -17.23
C GLU A 562 0.34 8.70 -17.57
N VAL A 563 -0.44 8.25 -16.58
CA VAL A 563 -1.79 7.69 -16.81
C VAL A 563 -2.86 8.77 -16.97
N ASP A 564 -2.72 9.90 -16.26
CA ASP A 564 -3.62 11.05 -16.44
C ASP A 564 -3.43 11.71 -17.81
N ALA A 565 -2.20 11.73 -18.32
CA ALA A 565 -1.89 12.10 -19.70
C ALA A 565 -2.16 10.97 -20.72
N GLY A 566 -3.04 10.02 -20.37
CA GLY A 566 -3.62 9.02 -21.27
C GLY A 566 -2.70 7.86 -21.68
N ARG A 567 -1.50 7.71 -21.09
CA ARG A 567 -0.52 6.69 -21.47
C ARG A 567 -0.47 5.53 -20.47
N ARG A 568 -0.23 4.32 -20.98
CA ARG A 568 -0.10 3.12 -20.15
C ARG A 568 1.14 3.24 -19.25
N ASN A 569 0.92 3.43 -17.94
CA ASN A 569 1.99 3.74 -17.00
C ASN A 569 2.64 2.53 -16.32
N THR A 570 2.18 1.28 -16.57
CA THR A 570 2.53 0.06 -15.80
C THR A 570 3.99 -0.02 -15.32
N TYR A 571 4.96 0.32 -16.19
CA TYR A 571 6.39 0.37 -15.85
C TYR A 571 6.70 1.34 -14.68
N PHE A 572 6.25 2.59 -14.79
CA PHE A 572 6.46 3.61 -13.77
C PHE A 572 5.65 3.34 -12.51
N ALA A 573 4.40 2.86 -12.66
CA ALA A 573 3.55 2.47 -11.53
C ALA A 573 4.19 1.34 -10.71
N SER A 574 4.76 0.32 -11.35
CA SER A 574 5.47 -0.75 -10.65
C SER A 574 6.81 -0.30 -10.05
N ILE A 575 7.55 0.61 -10.68
CA ILE A 575 8.76 1.22 -10.07
C ILE A 575 8.38 1.98 -8.80
N ALA A 576 7.39 2.87 -8.88
CA ALA A 576 6.96 3.68 -7.74
C ALA A 576 6.51 2.81 -6.56
N LYS A 577 5.62 1.84 -6.84
CA LYS A 577 5.10 0.90 -5.85
C LYS A 577 6.23 0.06 -5.23
N ALA A 578 7.19 -0.44 -6.02
CA ALA A 578 8.33 -1.20 -5.48
C ALA A 578 9.23 -0.33 -4.59
N TYR A 579 9.67 0.83 -5.11
CA TYR A 579 10.65 1.68 -4.44
C TYR A 579 10.08 2.32 -3.17
N ALA A 580 8.88 2.92 -3.26
CA ALA A 580 8.23 3.55 -2.11
C ALA A 580 7.92 2.54 -0.99
N ALA A 581 7.49 1.31 -1.33
CA ALA A 581 7.29 0.26 -0.34
C ALA A 581 8.59 -0.18 0.35
N ASP A 582 9.67 -0.34 -0.42
CA ASP A 582 10.97 -0.80 0.11
C ASP A 582 11.62 0.28 1.00
N ILE A 583 11.55 1.56 0.62
CA ILE A 583 12.09 2.65 1.45
C ILE A 583 11.21 2.97 2.67
N ALA A 584 9.88 2.86 2.58
CA ALA A 584 9.01 3.07 3.74
C ALA A 584 9.30 2.06 4.87
N ASN A 585 9.69 0.83 4.52
CA ASN A 585 10.11 -0.19 5.48
C ASN A 585 11.47 0.14 6.12
N GLN A 586 12.43 0.67 5.35
CA GLN A 586 13.73 1.13 5.87
C GLN A 586 13.50 2.30 6.83
N ILE A 587 12.91 3.39 6.35
CA ILE A 587 12.76 4.65 7.07
C ILE A 587 11.93 4.51 8.36
N ALA A 588 10.92 3.64 8.39
CA ALA A 588 10.19 3.35 9.62
C ALA A 588 11.02 2.56 10.64
N THR A 589 11.92 1.68 10.19
CA THR A 589 12.90 0.99 11.05
C THR A 589 13.99 1.95 11.54
N ASP A 590 14.49 2.80 10.65
CA ASP A 590 15.50 3.83 10.94
C ASP A 590 14.95 4.84 11.97
N ALA A 591 13.67 5.22 11.87
CA ALA A 591 13.00 6.07 12.85
C ALA A 591 12.89 5.40 14.24
N VAL A 592 12.52 4.12 14.31
CA VAL A 592 12.59 3.35 15.56
C VAL A 592 14.01 3.37 16.14
N GLN A 593 15.04 3.22 15.29
CA GLN A 593 16.44 3.22 15.69
C GLN A 593 16.93 4.58 16.21
N VAL A 594 16.45 5.70 15.66
CA VAL A 594 16.73 7.07 16.16
C VAL A 594 16.10 7.33 17.53
N PHE A 595 14.89 6.82 17.78
CA PHE A 595 14.27 6.89 19.11
C PHE A 595 14.93 5.95 20.13
N GLY A 596 15.61 4.89 19.68
CA GLY A 596 16.26 3.90 20.53
C GLY A 596 15.24 3.10 21.36
N GLY A 597 15.50 2.92 22.66
CA GLY A 597 14.59 2.18 23.55
C GLY A 597 13.16 2.75 23.61
N ASN A 598 13.00 4.07 23.42
CA ASN A 598 11.69 4.71 23.33
C ASN A 598 10.96 4.31 22.03
N GLY A 599 11.68 4.07 20.94
CA GLY A 599 11.12 3.72 19.64
C GLY A 599 10.52 2.32 19.57
N PHE A 600 10.88 1.45 20.52
CA PHE A 600 10.32 0.11 20.70
C PHE A 600 9.09 0.10 21.63
N ASN A 601 8.69 1.26 22.17
CA ASN A 601 7.60 1.39 23.13
C ASN A 601 6.34 2.02 22.49
N THR A 602 5.16 1.50 22.85
CA THR A 602 3.86 1.87 22.25
C THR A 602 3.36 3.26 22.60
N GLU A 603 3.96 3.95 23.59
CA GLU A 603 3.67 5.37 23.86
C GLU A 603 4.28 6.30 22.78
N TYR A 604 5.19 5.78 21.93
CA TYR A 604 5.80 6.52 20.82
C TYR A 604 5.31 6.04 19.45
N PRO A 605 5.14 6.94 18.47
CA PRO A 605 4.41 6.62 17.24
C PRO A 605 5.17 5.69 16.27
N VAL A 606 6.50 5.57 16.40
CA VAL A 606 7.35 4.96 15.37
C VAL A 606 7.23 3.44 15.28
N GLU A 607 6.92 2.72 16.37
CA GLU A 607 6.70 1.26 16.32
C GLU A 607 5.49 0.91 15.43
N LYS A 608 4.42 1.71 15.54
CA LYS A 608 3.23 1.59 14.69
C LYS A 608 3.56 1.84 13.22
N LEU A 609 4.40 2.84 12.92
CA LEU A 609 4.83 3.11 11.54
C LEU A 609 5.63 1.92 10.98
N MET A 610 6.49 1.29 11.79
CA MET A 610 7.23 0.08 11.38
C MET A 610 6.30 -1.11 11.09
N ARG A 611 5.26 -1.32 11.93
CA ARG A 611 4.23 -2.35 11.70
C ARG A 611 3.38 -2.06 10.47
N ASP A 612 2.91 -0.83 10.31
CA ASP A 612 2.11 -0.35 9.16
C ASP A 612 2.88 -0.47 7.84
N ALA A 613 4.18 -0.12 7.82
CA ALA A 613 4.99 -0.10 6.61
C ALA A 613 5.03 -1.46 5.88
N LYS A 614 4.94 -2.57 6.62
CA LYS A 614 5.23 -3.90 6.05
C LYS A 614 4.24 -4.33 4.96
N ILE A 615 2.98 -3.91 5.04
CA ILE A 615 1.96 -4.33 4.08
C ILE A 615 2.21 -3.79 2.67
N TYR A 616 2.89 -2.63 2.55
CA TYR A 616 3.24 -2.03 1.25
C TYR A 616 4.16 -2.92 0.40
N GLN A 617 4.96 -3.80 1.01
CA GLN A 617 5.76 -4.79 0.27
C GLN A 617 4.95 -6.00 -0.21
N ILE A 618 3.68 -6.14 0.21
CA ILE A 618 2.87 -7.36 0.09
C ILE A 618 1.62 -7.14 -0.79
N TYR A 619 0.70 -6.26 -0.38
CA TYR A 619 -0.58 -6.04 -1.09
C TYR A 619 -0.39 -5.31 -2.44
N GLU A 620 -1.42 -5.22 -3.30
CA GLU A 620 -1.33 -4.54 -4.63
C GLU A 620 -0.14 -5.01 -5.51
N GLY A 621 0.21 -6.30 -5.38
CA GLY A 621 1.36 -6.93 -6.00
C GLY A 621 2.64 -6.79 -5.17
N THR A 622 3.20 -7.92 -4.73
CA THR A 622 4.38 -7.98 -3.85
C THR A 622 5.62 -7.31 -4.45
N ALA A 623 6.60 -6.99 -3.60
CA ALA A 623 7.89 -6.44 -4.01
C ALA A 623 8.60 -7.25 -5.12
N GLN A 624 8.37 -8.57 -5.17
CA GLN A 624 8.87 -9.48 -6.22
C GLN A 624 8.02 -9.43 -7.50
N ILE A 625 6.69 -9.34 -7.37
CA ILE A 625 5.78 -9.19 -8.53
C ILE A 625 5.99 -7.85 -9.24
N GLN A 626 6.22 -6.76 -8.50
CA GLN A 626 6.60 -5.48 -9.13
C GLN A 626 7.92 -5.63 -9.90
N ARG A 627 8.95 -6.27 -9.32
CA ARG A 627 10.22 -6.53 -10.01
C ARG A 627 10.05 -7.38 -11.28
N LEU A 628 9.17 -8.38 -11.27
CA LEU A 628 8.79 -9.17 -12.45
C LEU A 628 8.14 -8.29 -13.53
N ILE A 629 7.20 -7.41 -13.14
CA ILE A 629 6.55 -6.48 -14.08
C ILE A 629 7.58 -5.50 -14.66
N ILE A 630 8.41 -4.85 -13.83
CA ILE A 630 9.47 -3.93 -14.26
C ILE A 630 10.41 -4.62 -15.25
N ALA A 631 10.88 -5.83 -14.94
CA ALA A 631 11.76 -6.60 -15.83
C ALA A 631 11.08 -6.93 -17.17
N ARG A 632 9.80 -7.34 -17.15
CA ARG A 632 9.03 -7.63 -18.37
C ARG A 632 8.86 -6.40 -19.25
N GLU A 633 8.41 -5.29 -18.67
CA GLU A 633 8.18 -4.02 -19.40
C GLU A 633 9.50 -3.38 -19.85
N HIS A 634 10.59 -3.53 -19.10
CA HIS A 634 11.94 -3.10 -19.49
C HIS A 634 12.45 -3.90 -20.70
N ILE A 635 12.47 -5.23 -20.60
CA ILE A 635 12.93 -6.12 -21.68
C ILE A 635 12.07 -5.95 -22.93
N GLY A 636 10.77 -5.69 -22.77
CA GLY A 636 9.83 -5.39 -23.86
C GLY A 636 10.17 -4.15 -24.68
N ARG A 637 11.01 -3.23 -24.17
CA ARG A 637 11.49 -2.05 -24.93
C ARG A 637 12.70 -2.33 -25.82
N TYR A 638 13.41 -3.44 -25.58
CA TYR A 638 14.64 -3.80 -26.31
C TYR A 638 14.48 -5.04 -27.21
N LYS A 639 13.42 -5.83 -27.01
CA LYS A 639 13.01 -6.86 -27.96
C LYS A 639 12.39 -6.21 -29.20
N LYS A 640 13.09 -6.36 -30.33
CA LYS A 640 12.57 -6.07 -31.68
C LYS A 640 11.58 -7.15 -32.12
#